data_AF-A0A260QPE4-F1
#
_entry.id   AF-A0A260QPE4-F1
#
_cell.length_a   1.000
_cell.length_b   1.000
_cell.length_c   1.000
_cell.angle_alpha   90.00
_cell.angle_beta   90.00
_cell.angle_gamma   90.00
#
_symmetry.space_group_name_H-M   'P 1'
#
loop_
_entity.id
_entity.type
_entity.pdbx_description
1 polymer ?
#
loop_
_entity_poly.entity_id
_entity_poly.type
_entity_poly.pdbx_seq_one_letter_code
_entity_poly.pdbx_strand_id
1 'polypeptide(L)'
;MARGTGIRPWKRGTEAARAASTTVVPNGDVVVTDDGGLFAGDGTTQLKDLPRHARVTDIDSRTATFPVESFGNPDTDYSASLLAAITASQANNGIVTHRPGKSYTARSTVPWTGPVRIDWRGAKITRSADAPNSPVLDIYHPVSTPQAVVAITQANRVWPGSTDATLVSRIEVASVAGWTVGDWGVIVGDDTIPGGSPARAQREGERFRVAAIDGNLLCLSRLVRVTLTTAIRVARMTEREVRLIDPYFTDDPASPTTRTAPMIQIRTAVRPRVYRPRFENLMSEGLRYVACVENETHHEQADKLRTSLTAGAWGYGVRDMSCNDSLHVGLRGSDLRHVYTSGAYESTAAGSPDTWRFGSTIGARIVNGSAGEVGHAAFDLHEEAAYCLFDKCSVAFNHKEPDGSQFAFQLRGRDNIIRDCTSIGPGAVSIRGFDGGGRHQIIGHVHTVPRGLSTASAFRIAYTDMTARGAAELSATVIAPAFAGTAVALLARKAVIRIPSLVVRTDSAQAIHRLTDIADSALLVDEMVVDLRGSTGETRIFSLIDSLSSVRVNRLVVLAGGAAWRVADLATLNGTVTVARIETDTAPAGGGFADVGATAVTSIGEIVVDQASNLTAAAVVGDTDLAPSAVGPARHILTAPLTADRTVTEPTAAAQGRSITYTRTAAATGRYRWIVGSESVDTGGWITRTWTGTAWTTTARGRTEPSAVAAPIPAAGSYAFTAVSGTSTSSASPNQQVRAQPWLLDRSVTIDRIGVEVTVAGGAGTKWRLGIYADNGNGYPGALVLDADAVAGDVVGMIEKTITALRLPAGLWWVAAVMQDAATTPPTVRVLNAWSPPVMMTLGTALPANGSVGAAGFTQSNVSAALPDTFSTSVFTTSLVPRVFVRTA
;
A
#
# COMPACT_ATOMS: atom_id res chain seq x y z
N MET A 1 -10.86 27.90 -61.15
CA MET A 1 -10.91 27.09 -62.38
C MET A 1 -10.32 25.73 -61.99
N ALA A 2 -10.95 24.55 -62.08
CA ALA A 2 -12.19 24.03 -62.67
C ALA A 2 -12.87 23.09 -61.64
N ARG A 3 -14.19 23.24 -61.35
CA ARG A 3 -15.34 22.39 -61.78
C ARG A 3 -15.12 20.89 -61.54
N GLY A 4 -15.79 20.23 -60.59
CA GLY A 4 -17.24 19.85 -60.60
C GLY A 4 -17.30 18.36 -61.01
N THR A 5 -18.07 17.42 -60.45
CA THR A 5 -19.48 17.38 -60.02
C THR A 5 -19.79 15.97 -59.48
N GLY A 6 -20.78 15.77 -58.59
CA GLY A 6 -21.35 14.44 -58.31
C GLY A 6 -22.14 14.31 -57.01
N ILE A 7 -23.46 14.19 -57.12
CA ILE A 7 -24.50 14.25 -56.06
C ILE A 7 -24.94 12.83 -55.60
N ARG A 8 -25.45 12.74 -54.36
CA ARG A 8 -25.97 11.57 -53.57
C ARG A 8 -27.19 10.83 -54.21
N PRO A 9 -27.66 9.63 -53.74
CA PRO A 9 -28.53 9.52 -52.54
C PRO A 9 -28.59 8.16 -51.73
N TRP A 10 -28.94 8.28 -50.44
CA TRP A 10 -29.80 7.44 -49.54
C TRP A 10 -29.91 5.89 -49.64
N LYS A 11 -29.64 5.15 -48.53
CA LYS A 11 -30.65 4.50 -47.63
C LYS A 11 -30.06 3.70 -46.43
N ARG A 12 -30.84 3.79 -45.33
CA ARG A 12 -30.95 3.14 -43.98
C ARG A 12 -30.29 1.78 -43.62
N GLY A 13 -29.95 1.65 -42.33
CA GLY A 13 -30.01 0.42 -41.50
C GLY A 13 -28.85 0.29 -40.50
N THR A 14 -28.98 0.76 -39.25
CA THR A 14 -29.15 -0.02 -37.98
C THR A 14 -27.86 -0.56 -37.31
N GLU A 15 -27.70 -0.11 -36.06
CA GLU A 15 -27.14 -0.79 -34.88
C GLU A 15 -25.63 -1.06 -34.70
N ALA A 16 -25.14 -0.49 -33.60
CA ALA A 16 -24.37 -1.12 -32.52
C ALA A 16 -22.86 -1.42 -32.68
N ALA A 17 -22.12 -0.72 -31.81
CA ALA A 17 -21.14 -1.25 -30.87
C ALA A 17 -19.63 -1.20 -31.20
N ARG A 18 -18.93 -0.66 -30.19
CA ARG A 18 -17.56 -0.92 -29.69
C ARG A 18 -16.37 -0.09 -30.22
N ALA A 19 -15.96 0.79 -29.29
CA ALA A 19 -14.63 0.90 -28.68
C ALA A 19 -13.50 1.57 -29.48
N ALA A 20 -13.07 2.76 -29.02
CA ALA A 20 -11.82 2.93 -28.25
C ALA A 20 -11.51 4.43 -28.01
N SER A 21 -11.16 4.79 -26.76
CA SER A 21 -9.95 5.55 -26.41
C SER A 21 -10.11 6.24 -25.06
N THR A 22 -9.83 5.50 -23.99
CA THR A 22 -9.42 6.01 -22.68
C THR A 22 -7.94 6.32 -22.74
N THR A 23 -7.57 7.59 -22.58
CA THR A 23 -6.18 7.99 -22.28
C THR A 23 -6.04 8.03 -20.77
N VAL A 24 -5.13 7.21 -20.24
CA VAL A 24 -4.71 7.17 -18.83
C VAL A 24 -3.86 8.41 -18.55
N VAL A 25 -4.20 9.19 -17.53
CA VAL A 25 -3.29 10.17 -16.91
C VAL A 25 -2.80 9.59 -15.58
N PRO A 26 -1.49 9.53 -15.31
CA PRO A 26 -0.95 8.99 -14.06
C PRO A 26 -1.03 10.01 -12.90
N ASN A 27 -1.46 9.53 -11.73
CA ASN A 27 -1.23 10.06 -10.38
C ASN A 27 -1.22 11.59 -10.18
N GLY A 28 -2.40 12.21 -10.10
CA GLY A 28 -2.57 13.55 -9.51
C GLY A 28 -3.41 13.47 -8.23
N ASP A 29 -2.79 13.74 -7.09
CA ASP A 29 -3.44 13.79 -5.78
C ASP A 29 -4.44 14.94 -5.68
N VAL A 30 -5.61 14.74 -5.06
CA VAL A 30 -6.58 15.82 -4.83
C VAL A 30 -6.17 16.57 -3.56
N VAL A 31 -5.94 17.88 -3.67
CA VAL A 31 -5.60 18.73 -2.51
C VAL A 31 -6.89 19.34 -1.95
N VAL A 32 -7.15 19.14 -0.66
CA VAL A 32 -8.22 19.78 0.10
C VAL A 32 -7.61 20.96 0.85
N THR A 33 -8.10 22.18 0.61
CA THR A 33 -7.70 23.38 1.37
C THR A 33 -8.49 23.53 2.67
N ASP A 34 -7.97 24.31 3.63
CA ASP A 34 -8.56 24.51 4.96
C ASP A 34 -9.97 25.14 4.94
N ASP A 35 -10.40 25.71 3.82
CA ASP A 35 -11.75 26.23 3.56
C ASP A 35 -12.68 25.22 2.83
N GLY A 36 -12.20 23.99 2.61
CA GLY A 36 -12.95 22.91 1.97
C GLY A 36 -12.94 22.92 0.43
N GLY A 37 -12.06 23.69 -0.21
CA GLY A 37 -11.85 23.66 -1.65
C GLY A 37 -11.13 22.41 -2.13
N LEU A 38 -11.65 21.75 -3.18
CA LEU A 38 -11.01 20.61 -3.85
C LEU A 38 -10.27 21.09 -5.11
N PHE A 39 -8.99 20.76 -5.23
CA PHE A 39 -8.15 21.10 -6.38
C PHE A 39 -7.61 19.82 -7.02
N ALA A 40 -7.42 19.84 -8.34
CA ALA A 40 -6.66 18.79 -9.02
C ALA A 40 -5.21 18.82 -8.53
N GLY A 41 -4.46 17.72 -8.69
CA GLY A 41 -3.09 17.58 -8.20
C GLY A 41 -2.04 18.50 -8.81
N ASP A 42 -2.46 19.46 -9.64
CA ASP A 42 -1.64 20.58 -10.10
C ASP A 42 -1.70 21.79 -9.16
N GLY A 43 -2.50 21.76 -8.09
CA GLY A 43 -2.61 22.82 -7.09
C GLY A 43 -3.13 24.17 -7.62
N THR A 44 -3.54 24.23 -8.89
CA THR A 44 -3.88 25.48 -9.59
C THR A 44 -5.23 25.39 -10.28
N THR A 45 -5.64 24.20 -10.68
CA THR A 45 -6.99 23.94 -11.17
C THR A 45 -7.90 23.66 -9.98
N GLN A 46 -8.56 24.73 -9.52
CA GLN A 46 -9.72 24.56 -8.65
C GLN A 46 -10.74 23.72 -9.42
N LEU A 47 -11.23 22.63 -8.82
CA LEU A 47 -12.33 21.85 -9.38
C LEU A 47 -13.63 22.65 -9.21
N LYS A 48 -13.65 23.88 -9.76
CA LYS A 48 -14.71 24.87 -9.64
C LYS A 48 -15.92 24.52 -10.51
N ASP A 49 -15.75 23.57 -11.43
CA ASP A 49 -16.79 23.11 -12.36
C ASP A 49 -16.98 21.58 -12.36
N LEU A 50 -16.70 20.90 -11.24
CA LEU A 50 -17.53 19.73 -10.95
C LEU A 50 -18.90 20.29 -10.56
N PRO A 51 -19.98 19.98 -11.30
CA PRO A 51 -21.26 20.63 -11.08
C PRO A 51 -21.61 20.53 -9.60
N ARG A 52 -21.80 21.68 -8.93
CA ARG A 52 -22.49 21.74 -7.64
C ARG A 52 -23.77 20.94 -7.81
N HIS A 53 -23.79 19.75 -7.23
CA HIS A 53 -24.89 18.82 -7.36
C HIS A 53 -25.14 18.41 -8.82
N ALA A 54 -24.70 17.20 -9.19
CA ALA A 54 -25.74 16.29 -9.65
C ALA A 54 -26.79 16.31 -8.53
N ARG A 55 -27.79 17.19 -8.64
CA ARG A 55 -29.00 17.02 -7.88
C ARG A 55 -29.35 15.56 -8.11
N VAL A 56 -29.84 14.92 -7.08
CA VAL A 56 -30.69 13.77 -7.28
C VAL A 56 -31.95 14.30 -8.01
N THR A 57 -31.80 14.68 -9.28
CA THR A 57 -32.84 15.09 -10.22
C THR A 57 -33.31 13.91 -11.05
N ASP A 58 -32.72 12.73 -10.87
CA ASP A 58 -33.38 11.45 -11.15
C ASP A 58 -34.34 11.04 -10.01
N ILE A 59 -34.98 12.03 -9.38
CA ILE A 59 -36.38 11.81 -9.02
C ILE A 59 -37.11 12.00 -10.34
N ASP A 60 -37.41 10.88 -11.00
CA ASP A 60 -38.19 10.86 -12.22
C ASP A 60 -39.38 11.82 -12.02
N SER A 61 -39.41 12.90 -12.81
CA SER A 61 -40.41 13.98 -12.74
C SER A 61 -41.87 13.50 -12.83
N ARG A 62 -42.05 12.19 -13.04
CA ARG A 62 -43.31 11.44 -13.09
C ARG A 62 -43.72 10.79 -11.77
N THR A 63 -42.93 10.90 -10.71
CA THR A 63 -43.23 10.26 -9.41
C THR A 63 -44.26 11.08 -8.63
N ALA A 64 -45.39 10.48 -8.27
CA ALA A 64 -46.42 11.15 -7.45
C ALA A 64 -45.85 11.56 -6.08
N THR A 65 -46.13 12.80 -5.66
CA THR A 65 -45.66 13.35 -4.38
C THR A 65 -46.76 13.33 -3.33
N PHE A 66 -46.42 12.93 -2.11
CA PHE A 66 -47.33 12.79 -0.98
C PHE A 66 -46.87 13.71 0.18
N PRO A 67 -47.33 14.97 0.24
CA PRO A 67 -46.98 15.87 1.32
C PRO A 67 -47.48 15.35 2.67
N VAL A 68 -46.65 15.34 3.70
CA VAL A 68 -47.05 14.81 5.03
C VAL A 68 -48.26 15.56 5.63
N GLU A 69 -48.42 16.84 5.31
CA GLU A 69 -49.55 17.67 5.75
C GLU A 69 -50.89 17.30 5.12
N SER A 70 -50.88 16.52 4.04
CA SER A 70 -52.12 16.03 3.42
C SER A 70 -52.76 14.89 4.22
N PHE A 71 -52.10 14.40 5.27
CA PHE A 71 -52.47 13.17 5.99
C PHE A 71 -52.72 13.37 7.49
N GLY A 72 -53.04 14.60 7.91
CA GLY A 72 -53.35 14.94 9.30
C GLY A 72 -52.79 16.31 9.70
N ASN A 73 -52.77 16.59 11.00
CA ASN A 73 -52.03 17.72 11.53
C ASN A 73 -50.68 17.23 12.08
N PRO A 74 -49.59 17.32 11.28
CA PRO A 74 -48.28 16.84 11.71
C PRO A 74 -47.65 17.71 12.82
N ASP A 75 -48.24 18.86 13.16
CA ASP A 75 -47.82 19.65 14.32
C ASP A 75 -48.31 19.01 15.65
N THR A 76 -49.41 18.25 15.63
CA THR A 76 -49.94 17.54 16.80
C THR A 76 -49.64 16.05 16.79
N ASP A 77 -49.59 15.42 15.62
CA ASP A 77 -49.33 13.99 15.45
C ASP A 77 -48.53 13.70 14.17
N TYR A 78 -47.23 14.02 14.23
CA TYR A 78 -46.30 13.80 13.12
C TYR A 78 -46.21 12.32 12.72
N SER A 79 -46.14 11.42 13.71
CA SER A 79 -45.88 9.99 13.45
C SER A 79 -47.06 9.33 12.74
N ALA A 80 -48.30 9.62 13.13
CA ALA A 80 -49.47 9.14 12.40
C ALA A 80 -49.57 9.73 10.99
N SER A 81 -49.31 11.03 10.85
CA SER A 81 -49.34 11.72 9.55
C SER A 81 -48.28 11.15 8.59
N LEU A 82 -47.07 10.89 9.08
CA LEU A 82 -46.00 10.26 8.30
C LEU A 82 -46.35 8.83 7.90
N LEU A 83 -46.88 8.01 8.81
CA LEU A 83 -47.29 6.64 8.50
C LEU A 83 -48.37 6.59 7.41
N ALA A 84 -49.37 7.47 7.50
CA ALA A 84 -50.43 7.58 6.50
C ALA A 84 -49.88 8.05 5.14
N ALA A 85 -48.96 9.02 5.12
CA ALA A 85 -48.30 9.47 3.90
C ALA A 85 -47.45 8.35 3.25
N ILE A 86 -46.68 7.59 4.03
CA ILE A 86 -45.89 6.45 3.53
C ILE A 86 -46.81 5.38 2.93
N THR A 87 -47.92 5.08 3.61
CA THR A 87 -48.92 4.11 3.13
C THR A 87 -49.52 4.52 1.79
N ALA A 88 -49.95 5.78 1.67
CA ALA A 88 -50.47 6.33 0.42
C ALA A 88 -49.41 6.35 -0.69
N SER A 89 -48.17 6.72 -0.35
CA SER A 89 -47.05 6.72 -1.28
C SER A 89 -46.74 5.32 -1.83
N GLN A 90 -46.74 4.29 -0.98
CA GLN A 90 -46.51 2.91 -1.41
C GLN A 90 -47.56 2.46 -2.43
N ALA A 91 -48.84 2.74 -2.17
CA ALA A 91 -49.95 2.35 -3.05
C ALA A 91 -49.83 2.96 -4.47
N ASN A 92 -49.06 4.05 -4.61
CA ASN A 92 -48.94 4.81 -5.86
C ASN A 92 -47.49 4.87 -6.38
N ASN A 93 -46.56 4.07 -5.83
CA ASN A 93 -45.13 4.13 -6.16
C ASN A 93 -44.54 5.57 -6.06
N GLY A 94 -45.00 6.33 -5.07
CA GLY A 94 -44.70 7.74 -4.89
C GLY A 94 -43.47 8.05 -4.03
N ILE A 95 -43.34 9.32 -3.66
CA ILE A 95 -42.41 9.83 -2.66
C ILE A 95 -43.14 10.68 -1.61
N VAL A 96 -42.84 10.46 -0.33
CA VAL A 96 -43.31 11.32 0.76
C VAL A 96 -42.43 12.56 0.82
N THR A 97 -43.04 13.74 0.96
CA THR A 97 -42.31 15.01 1.05
C THR A 97 -42.74 15.83 2.26
N HIS A 98 -41.81 16.55 2.87
CA HIS A 98 -42.12 17.54 3.91
C HIS A 98 -42.10 18.96 3.35
N ARG A 99 -42.68 19.91 4.10
CA ARG A 99 -42.50 21.33 3.80
C ARG A 99 -41.05 21.74 4.09
N PRO A 100 -40.34 22.37 3.13
CA PRO A 100 -38.96 22.78 3.33
C PRO A 100 -38.79 23.67 4.57
N GLY A 101 -37.81 23.35 5.41
CA GLY A 101 -37.46 24.13 6.61
C GLY A 101 -38.49 24.13 7.74
N LYS A 102 -39.61 23.40 7.62
CA LYS A 102 -40.59 23.26 8.71
C LYS A 102 -40.04 22.36 9.82
N SER A 103 -40.42 22.68 11.06
CA SER A 103 -40.16 21.82 12.23
C SER A 103 -41.40 21.02 12.59
N TYR A 104 -41.22 19.74 12.92
CA TYR A 104 -42.26 18.83 13.40
C TYR A 104 -41.82 18.14 14.69
N THR A 105 -42.78 17.63 15.46
CA THR A 105 -42.53 16.93 16.72
C THR A 105 -42.97 15.48 16.64
N ALA A 106 -42.03 14.54 16.73
CA ALA A 106 -42.32 13.11 16.78
C ALA A 106 -42.50 12.64 18.22
N ARG A 107 -43.64 12.04 18.54
CA ARG A 107 -43.99 11.52 19.88
C ARG A 107 -44.03 10.00 19.96
N SER A 108 -43.97 9.31 18.83
CA SER A 108 -44.04 7.85 18.75
C SER A 108 -43.27 7.33 17.53
N THR A 109 -43.06 6.01 17.50
CA THR A 109 -42.40 5.32 16.39
C THR A 109 -43.30 5.23 15.16
N VAL A 110 -42.72 5.39 13.98
CA VAL A 110 -43.31 5.03 12.69
C VAL A 110 -42.72 3.68 12.26
N PRO A 111 -43.42 2.55 12.50
CA PRO A 111 -42.99 1.24 12.02
C PRO A 111 -43.32 1.08 10.54
N TRP A 112 -42.41 0.52 9.76
CA TRP A 112 -42.63 0.28 8.34
C TRP A 112 -41.98 -1.01 7.86
N THR A 113 -42.65 -1.75 7.00
CA THR A 113 -42.08 -2.98 6.41
C THR A 113 -42.00 -2.95 4.88
N GLY A 114 -42.69 -2.03 4.21
CA GLY A 114 -42.72 -1.91 2.75
C GLY A 114 -41.50 -1.21 2.15
N PRO A 115 -41.50 -0.99 0.83
CA PRO A 115 -40.60 -0.03 0.21
C PRO A 115 -40.94 1.40 0.69
N VAL A 116 -39.96 2.29 0.76
CA VAL A 116 -40.15 3.66 1.26
C VAL A 116 -39.21 4.65 0.59
N ARG A 117 -39.77 5.78 0.16
CA ARG A 117 -39.05 6.97 -0.34
C ARG A 117 -39.54 8.19 0.43
N ILE A 118 -38.65 8.87 1.14
CA ILE A 118 -38.98 10.07 1.90
C ILE A 118 -37.93 11.15 1.63
N ASP A 119 -38.39 12.34 1.28
CA ASP A 119 -37.59 13.55 1.12
C ASP A 119 -38.06 14.61 2.14
N TRP A 120 -37.26 14.82 3.17
CA TRP A 120 -37.56 15.80 4.21
C TRP A 120 -37.36 17.24 3.74
N ARG A 121 -36.64 17.48 2.63
CA ARG A 121 -36.35 18.83 2.14
C ARG A 121 -35.76 19.75 3.22
N GLY A 122 -34.96 19.18 4.11
CA GLY A 122 -34.34 19.87 5.25
C GLY A 122 -35.30 20.19 6.42
N ALA A 123 -36.51 19.62 6.45
CA ALA A 123 -37.40 19.71 7.59
C ALA A 123 -36.77 19.12 8.86
N LYS A 124 -36.94 19.81 9.99
CA LYS A 124 -36.41 19.40 11.29
C LYS A 124 -37.43 18.56 12.05
N ILE A 125 -37.05 17.37 12.50
CA ILE A 125 -37.88 16.50 13.32
C ILE A 125 -37.32 16.45 14.74
N THR A 126 -38.09 16.95 15.70
CA THR A 126 -37.74 16.88 17.13
C THR A 126 -38.44 15.69 17.76
N ARG A 127 -37.67 14.70 18.26
CA ARG A 127 -38.24 13.65 19.11
C ARG A 127 -38.53 14.25 20.49
N SER A 128 -39.79 14.24 20.90
CA SER A 128 -40.21 14.89 22.14
C SER A 128 -39.62 14.24 23.40
N ALA A 129 -39.57 14.98 24.52
CA ALA A 129 -39.03 14.45 25.77
C ALA A 129 -39.84 13.27 26.34
N ASP A 130 -41.15 13.27 26.11
CA ASP A 130 -42.11 12.23 26.49
C ASP A 130 -42.19 11.05 25.50
N ALA A 131 -41.50 11.13 24.35
CA ALA A 131 -41.46 10.03 23.39
C ALA A 131 -40.85 8.76 24.03
N PRO A 132 -41.38 7.57 23.70
CA PRO A 132 -40.84 6.31 24.19
C PRO A 132 -39.38 6.12 23.75
N ASN A 133 -38.64 5.27 24.48
CA ASN A 133 -37.28 4.88 24.11
C ASN A 133 -37.29 3.89 22.93
N SER A 134 -37.75 4.36 21.77
CA SER A 134 -37.83 3.62 20.52
C SER A 134 -37.45 4.53 19.35
N PRO A 135 -37.18 3.96 18.15
CA PRO A 135 -36.83 4.77 17.00
C PRO A 135 -37.96 5.69 16.56
N VAL A 136 -37.65 6.84 15.96
CA VAL A 136 -38.68 7.67 15.31
C VAL A 136 -39.16 6.97 14.04
N LEU A 137 -38.23 6.38 13.27
CA LEU A 137 -38.52 5.57 12.09
C LEU A 137 -37.87 4.21 12.24
N ASP A 138 -38.66 3.13 12.24
CA ASP A 138 -38.17 1.75 12.30
C ASP A 138 -38.62 0.98 11.05
N ILE A 139 -37.69 0.80 10.12
CA ILE A 139 -37.91 0.08 8.87
C ILE A 139 -37.39 -1.35 9.05
N TYR A 140 -38.27 -2.35 8.85
CA TYR A 140 -37.93 -3.77 8.97
C TYR A 140 -38.42 -4.55 7.76
N HIS A 141 -37.50 -5.11 6.98
CA HIS A 141 -37.85 -5.98 5.85
C HIS A 141 -37.83 -7.45 6.27
N PRO A 142 -38.95 -8.17 6.23
CA PRO A 142 -39.00 -9.53 6.73
C PRO A 142 -38.06 -10.45 5.94
N VAL A 143 -37.44 -11.39 6.65
CA VAL A 143 -36.71 -12.52 6.06
C VAL A 143 -37.59 -13.76 6.04
N SER A 144 -37.33 -14.71 5.15
CA SER A 144 -38.05 -16.00 5.15
C SER A 144 -37.78 -16.78 6.43
N THR A 145 -38.63 -17.77 6.72
CA THR A 145 -38.34 -18.77 7.75
C THR A 145 -36.97 -19.40 7.48
N PRO A 146 -36.08 -19.51 8.50
CA PRO A 146 -34.78 -20.14 8.32
C PRO A 146 -34.92 -21.63 8.01
N GLN A 147 -34.13 -22.11 7.05
CA GLN A 147 -34.00 -23.52 6.70
C GLN A 147 -32.61 -24.03 7.07
N ALA A 148 -32.50 -25.30 7.45
CA ALA A 148 -31.23 -25.93 7.76
C ALA A 148 -30.36 -26.06 6.49
N VAL A 149 -29.05 -25.87 6.66
CA VAL A 149 -28.04 -26.12 5.62
C VAL A 149 -27.52 -27.55 5.78
N VAL A 150 -27.52 -28.31 4.68
CA VAL A 150 -26.99 -29.68 4.63
C VAL A 150 -25.48 -29.66 4.55
N ALA A 151 -24.93 -28.85 3.65
CA ALA A 151 -23.50 -28.70 3.44
C ALA A 151 -23.14 -27.34 2.84
N ILE A 152 -21.93 -26.86 3.15
CA ILE A 152 -21.27 -25.75 2.44
C ILE A 152 -20.06 -26.34 1.72
N THR A 153 -20.04 -26.25 0.39
CA THR A 153 -18.90 -26.72 -0.42
C THR A 153 -18.37 -25.61 -1.30
N GLN A 154 -17.15 -25.77 -1.82
CA GLN A 154 -16.59 -24.90 -2.85
C GLN A 154 -16.53 -25.67 -4.18
N ALA A 155 -16.71 -24.97 -5.29
CA ALA A 155 -16.49 -25.52 -6.62
C ALA A 155 -16.11 -24.44 -7.64
N ASN A 156 -15.35 -24.85 -8.65
CA ASN A 156 -15.11 -24.07 -9.84
C ASN A 156 -16.37 -24.09 -10.72
N ARG A 157 -16.93 -22.93 -11.02
CA ARG A 157 -18.09 -22.78 -11.89
C ARG A 157 -17.73 -21.99 -13.14
N VAL A 158 -18.07 -22.52 -14.31
CA VAL A 158 -18.05 -21.78 -15.57
C VAL A 158 -19.40 -21.11 -15.76
N TRP A 159 -19.41 -19.78 -15.84
CA TRP A 159 -20.63 -19.00 -16.05
C TRP A 159 -21.08 -19.06 -17.52
N PRO A 160 -22.39 -18.97 -17.82
CA PRO A 160 -22.86 -18.88 -19.20
C PRO A 160 -22.14 -17.76 -19.97
N GLY A 161 -21.49 -18.11 -21.08
CA GLY A 161 -20.72 -17.16 -21.89
C GLY A 161 -19.28 -16.90 -21.44
N SER A 162 -18.79 -17.57 -20.40
CA SER A 162 -17.38 -17.56 -19.98
C SER A 162 -16.69 -18.87 -20.34
N THR A 163 -15.39 -18.82 -20.64
CA THR A 163 -14.50 -20.01 -20.69
C THR A 163 -13.78 -20.23 -19.37
N ASP A 164 -13.70 -19.20 -18.54
CA ASP A 164 -12.96 -19.24 -17.28
C ASP A 164 -13.87 -19.66 -16.15
N ALA A 165 -13.37 -20.59 -15.32
CA ALA A 165 -14.06 -21.03 -14.13
C ALA A 165 -13.74 -20.11 -12.95
N THR A 166 -14.75 -19.76 -12.16
CA THR A 166 -14.63 -18.98 -10.91
C THR A 166 -14.89 -19.90 -9.72
N LEU A 167 -14.05 -19.83 -8.69
CA LEU A 167 -14.29 -20.53 -7.42
C LEU A 167 -15.45 -19.88 -6.67
N VAL A 168 -16.49 -20.65 -6.36
CA VAL A 168 -17.70 -20.18 -5.65
C VAL A 168 -18.04 -21.08 -4.47
N SER A 169 -18.76 -20.53 -3.49
CA SER A 169 -19.42 -21.33 -2.46
C SER A 169 -20.76 -21.85 -2.96
N ARG A 170 -21.11 -23.07 -2.56
CA ARG A 170 -22.40 -23.71 -2.80
C ARG A 170 -23.01 -24.09 -1.46
N ILE A 171 -24.22 -23.63 -1.20
CA ILE A 171 -24.99 -23.97 -0.01
C ILE A 171 -26.05 -25.00 -0.41
N GLU A 172 -25.96 -26.19 0.15
CA GLU A 172 -26.97 -27.24 -0.03
C GLU A 172 -28.09 -27.07 1.01
N VAL A 173 -29.33 -27.01 0.52
CA VAL A 173 -30.53 -26.87 1.35
C VAL A 173 -31.54 -27.98 1.02
N ALA A 174 -32.46 -28.26 1.94
CA ALA A 174 -33.49 -29.27 1.69
C ALA A 174 -34.39 -28.92 0.50
N SER A 175 -34.63 -27.61 0.28
CA SER A 175 -35.41 -27.12 -0.85
C SER A 175 -34.98 -25.72 -1.26
N VAL A 176 -34.86 -25.49 -2.56
CA VAL A 176 -34.66 -24.17 -3.16
C VAL A 176 -35.98 -23.50 -3.52
N ALA A 177 -37.13 -24.08 -3.14
CA ALA A 177 -38.44 -23.50 -3.42
C ALA A 177 -38.53 -22.07 -2.85
N GLY A 178 -38.89 -21.12 -3.71
CA GLY A 178 -38.95 -19.70 -3.37
C GLY A 178 -37.62 -18.95 -3.54
N TRP A 179 -36.50 -19.61 -3.83
CA TRP A 179 -35.27 -18.92 -4.23
C TRP A 179 -35.22 -18.69 -5.73
N THR A 180 -34.68 -17.55 -6.14
CA THR A 180 -34.39 -17.20 -7.52
C THR A 180 -32.96 -16.67 -7.67
N VAL A 181 -32.42 -16.76 -8.88
CA VAL A 181 -31.11 -16.15 -9.18
C VAL A 181 -31.20 -14.64 -9.01
N GLY A 182 -30.26 -14.07 -8.28
CA GLY A 182 -30.21 -12.66 -7.92
C GLY A 182 -30.70 -12.37 -6.50
N ASP A 183 -31.42 -13.31 -5.87
CA ASP A 183 -31.91 -13.17 -4.49
C ASP A 183 -30.76 -12.93 -3.51
N TRP A 184 -31.06 -12.13 -2.49
CA TRP A 184 -30.24 -12.00 -1.31
C TRP A 184 -30.67 -12.99 -0.23
N GLY A 185 -29.69 -13.53 0.47
CA GLY A 185 -29.89 -14.42 1.60
C GLY A 185 -28.96 -14.07 2.76
N VAL A 186 -29.28 -14.60 3.92
CA VAL A 186 -28.39 -14.63 5.08
C VAL A 186 -28.10 -16.08 5.42
N ILE A 187 -26.83 -16.39 5.68
CA ILE A 187 -26.38 -17.65 6.27
C ILE A 187 -25.91 -17.36 7.70
N VAL A 188 -26.33 -18.18 8.65
CA VAL A 188 -26.01 -18.01 10.08
C VAL A 188 -25.61 -19.34 10.69
N GLY A 189 -24.77 -19.30 11.72
CA GLY A 189 -24.43 -20.46 12.54
C GLY A 189 -24.49 -20.09 14.02
N ASP A 190 -24.57 -21.10 14.88
CA ASP A 190 -24.46 -20.91 16.32
C ASP A 190 -23.02 -20.69 16.79
N ASP A 191 -22.08 -20.67 15.85
CA ASP A 191 -20.67 -20.38 16.09
C ASP A 191 -20.48 -18.97 16.67
N THR A 192 -19.53 -18.83 17.59
CA THR A 192 -19.13 -17.52 18.13
C THR A 192 -18.35 -16.74 17.08
N ILE A 193 -18.48 -15.42 17.07
CA ILE A 193 -17.70 -14.57 16.18
C ILE A 193 -16.21 -14.67 16.52
N PRO A 194 -15.32 -15.02 15.56
CA PRO A 194 -13.88 -15.03 15.78
C PRO A 194 -13.37 -13.65 16.21
N GLY A 195 -12.62 -13.59 17.31
CA GLY A 195 -12.17 -12.34 17.91
C GLY A 195 -13.24 -11.63 18.74
N GLY A 196 -14.47 -12.15 18.85
CA GLY A 196 -15.52 -11.60 19.71
C GLY A 196 -15.36 -12.05 21.17
N SER A 197 -15.78 -11.20 22.12
CA SER A 197 -15.78 -11.56 23.53
C SER A 197 -16.77 -12.70 23.80
N PRO A 198 -16.34 -13.82 24.40
CA PRO A 198 -17.26 -14.92 24.75
C PRO A 198 -18.41 -14.46 25.67
N ALA A 199 -18.16 -13.47 26.53
CA ALA A 199 -19.15 -12.94 27.47
C ALA A 199 -20.33 -12.22 26.77
N ARG A 200 -20.13 -11.74 25.54
CA ARG A 200 -21.19 -11.06 24.78
C ARG A 200 -22.12 -12.02 24.04
N ALA A 201 -21.77 -13.30 23.91
CA ALA A 201 -22.58 -14.31 23.22
C ALA A 201 -23.08 -13.86 21.83
N GLN A 202 -22.20 -13.21 21.06
CA GLN A 202 -22.44 -12.85 19.67
C GLN A 202 -22.25 -14.08 18.77
N ARG A 203 -23.03 -14.19 17.70
CA ARG A 203 -23.02 -15.35 16.80
C ARG A 203 -22.75 -14.96 15.36
N GLU A 204 -22.07 -15.85 14.65
CA GLU A 204 -21.51 -15.59 13.33
C GLU A 204 -22.52 -15.82 12.19
N GLY A 205 -22.29 -15.14 11.07
CA GLY A 205 -23.17 -15.17 9.91
C GLY A 205 -22.78 -14.13 8.86
N GLU A 206 -23.29 -14.30 7.66
CA GLU A 206 -22.99 -13.47 6.49
C GLU A 206 -24.19 -13.36 5.54
N ARG A 207 -24.29 -12.24 4.83
CA ARG A 207 -25.24 -12.02 3.75
C ARG A 207 -24.59 -12.34 2.40
N PHE A 208 -25.35 -13.00 1.54
CA PHE A 208 -24.88 -13.49 0.25
C PHE A 208 -25.91 -13.22 -0.85
N ARG A 209 -25.42 -13.24 -2.10
CA ARG A 209 -26.27 -13.16 -3.29
C ARG A 209 -26.20 -14.46 -4.08
N VAL A 210 -27.36 -15.02 -4.40
CA VAL A 210 -27.51 -16.22 -5.23
C VAL A 210 -27.18 -15.87 -6.68
N ALA A 211 -26.20 -16.54 -7.26
CA ALA A 211 -25.77 -16.34 -8.64
C ALA A 211 -26.21 -17.48 -9.56
N ALA A 212 -26.46 -18.68 -9.02
CA ALA A 212 -27.12 -19.77 -9.73
C ALA A 212 -27.83 -20.73 -8.77
N ILE A 213 -28.73 -21.54 -9.30
CA ILE A 213 -29.42 -22.62 -8.58
C ILE A 213 -29.25 -23.90 -9.40
N ASP A 214 -28.61 -24.91 -8.80
CA ASP A 214 -28.39 -26.21 -9.42
C ASP A 214 -28.98 -27.31 -8.54
N GLY A 215 -30.18 -27.80 -8.88
CA GLY A 215 -30.93 -28.70 -8.01
C GLY A 215 -31.19 -28.04 -6.64
N ASN A 216 -30.64 -28.63 -5.58
CA ASN A 216 -30.78 -28.14 -4.20
C ASN A 216 -29.63 -27.21 -3.75
N LEU A 217 -28.76 -26.80 -4.67
CA LEU A 217 -27.60 -25.96 -4.38
C LEU A 217 -27.86 -24.50 -4.72
N LEU A 218 -27.72 -23.62 -3.73
CA LEU A 218 -27.59 -22.19 -3.93
C LEU A 218 -26.11 -21.87 -4.21
N CYS A 219 -25.78 -21.60 -5.48
CA CYS A 219 -24.44 -21.17 -5.86
C CYS A 219 -24.31 -19.66 -5.67
N LEU A 220 -23.30 -19.25 -4.91
CA LEU A 220 -23.11 -17.86 -4.52
C LEU A 220 -22.29 -17.08 -5.54
N SER A 221 -22.46 -15.76 -5.55
CA SER A 221 -21.64 -14.82 -6.34
C SER A 221 -20.19 -14.68 -5.86
N ARG A 222 -19.89 -15.20 -4.66
CA ARG A 222 -18.57 -15.15 -4.01
C ARG A 222 -18.41 -16.31 -3.03
N LEU A 223 -17.21 -16.45 -2.47
CA LEU A 223 -16.99 -17.34 -1.33
C LEU A 223 -17.65 -16.76 -0.07
N VAL A 224 -18.21 -17.65 0.76
CA VAL A 224 -18.55 -17.31 2.15
C VAL A 224 -17.24 -16.99 2.89
N ARG A 225 -17.18 -15.81 3.50
CA ARG A 225 -16.02 -15.25 4.22
C ARG A 225 -15.95 -15.70 5.68
N VAL A 226 -17.06 -16.21 6.21
CA VAL A 226 -17.16 -16.74 7.57
C VAL A 226 -17.05 -18.27 7.60
N THR A 227 -16.51 -18.80 8.70
CA THR A 227 -16.50 -20.25 8.96
C THR A 227 -17.66 -20.58 9.88
N LEU A 228 -18.56 -21.45 9.42
CA LEU A 228 -19.72 -21.90 10.20
C LEU A 228 -19.66 -23.41 10.35
N THR A 229 -19.88 -23.91 11.56
CA THR A 229 -19.77 -25.34 11.87
C THR A 229 -20.94 -25.86 12.71
N THR A 230 -21.73 -24.97 13.33
CA THR A 230 -22.76 -25.36 14.30
C THR A 230 -24.14 -24.85 13.89
N ALA A 231 -25.13 -25.75 13.79
CA ALA A 231 -26.54 -25.42 13.55
C ALA A 231 -26.77 -24.40 12.40
N ILE A 232 -26.13 -24.65 11.26
CA ILE A 232 -26.08 -23.74 10.13
C ILE A 232 -27.46 -23.62 9.46
N ARG A 233 -27.89 -22.39 9.23
CA ARG A 233 -29.20 -22.07 8.66
C ARG A 233 -29.10 -20.96 7.62
N VAL A 234 -30.01 -20.95 6.66
CA VAL A 234 -30.18 -19.84 5.71
C VAL A 234 -31.59 -19.32 5.68
N ALA A 235 -31.75 -18.02 5.41
CA ALA A 235 -33.02 -17.38 5.15
C ALA A 235 -32.89 -16.42 3.96
N ARG A 236 -33.94 -16.33 3.14
CA ARG A 236 -34.03 -15.37 2.03
C ARG A 236 -34.36 -13.99 2.57
N MET A 237 -33.64 -12.98 2.13
CA MET A 237 -33.92 -11.58 2.42
C MET A 237 -34.92 -11.02 1.41
N THR A 238 -35.79 -10.11 1.86
CA THR A 238 -36.73 -9.43 0.95
C THR A 238 -36.11 -8.13 0.47
N GLU A 239 -35.82 -8.01 -0.82
CA GLU A 239 -35.36 -6.76 -1.41
C GLU A 239 -36.54 -5.79 -1.59
N ARG A 240 -36.52 -4.68 -0.86
CA ARG A 240 -37.46 -3.55 -1.03
C ARG A 240 -36.66 -2.26 -0.94
N GLU A 241 -37.06 -1.26 -1.72
CA GLU A 241 -36.34 0.02 -1.74
C GLU A 241 -36.46 0.76 -0.40
N VAL A 242 -35.35 1.30 0.10
CA VAL A 242 -35.33 2.29 1.18
C VAL A 242 -34.50 3.46 0.72
N ARG A 243 -35.13 4.62 0.56
CA ARG A 243 -34.47 5.85 0.14
C ARG A 243 -34.89 7.01 1.02
N LEU A 244 -33.97 7.50 1.84
CA LEU A 244 -34.20 8.62 2.76
C LEU A 244 -33.31 9.80 2.34
N ILE A 245 -33.90 10.99 2.16
CA ILE A 245 -33.22 12.17 1.63
C ILE A 245 -33.41 13.34 2.60
N ASP A 246 -32.29 13.97 2.97
CA ASP A 246 -32.21 15.15 3.84
C ASP A 246 -32.91 15.01 5.22
N PRO A 247 -32.86 13.85 5.91
CA PRO A 247 -33.47 13.74 7.23
C PRO A 247 -32.71 14.61 8.24
N TYR A 248 -33.38 15.51 8.94
CA TYR A 248 -32.80 16.28 10.05
C TYR A 248 -33.52 15.95 11.35
N PHE A 249 -32.83 15.28 12.29
CA PHE A 249 -33.37 14.88 13.58
C PHE A 249 -32.63 15.51 14.76
N THR A 250 -33.39 15.85 15.80
CA THR A 250 -32.89 16.28 17.12
C THR A 250 -33.69 15.63 18.24
N ASP A 251 -33.10 15.46 19.41
CA ASP A 251 -33.86 15.25 20.64
C ASP A 251 -34.28 16.60 21.23
N ASP A 252 -35.43 16.61 21.92
CA ASP A 252 -35.81 17.69 22.83
C ASP A 252 -34.72 17.85 23.92
N PRO A 253 -34.30 19.06 24.30
CA PRO A 253 -33.31 19.28 25.36
C PRO A 253 -33.67 18.62 26.69
N ALA A 254 -34.96 18.48 27.01
CA ALA A 254 -35.46 17.81 28.22
C ALA A 254 -35.55 16.28 28.08
N SER A 255 -35.07 15.69 26.98
CA SER A 255 -35.07 14.24 26.78
C SER A 255 -34.27 13.52 27.88
N PRO A 256 -34.77 12.38 28.40
CA PRO A 256 -34.13 11.67 29.49
C PRO A 256 -32.75 11.14 29.08
N THR A 257 -31.81 11.15 30.02
CA THR A 257 -30.43 10.64 29.80
C THR A 257 -30.37 9.12 29.63
N THR A 258 -31.48 8.42 29.88
CA THR A 258 -31.66 6.98 29.71
C THR A 258 -32.09 6.56 28.30
N ARG A 259 -32.20 7.52 27.37
CA ARG A 259 -32.65 7.27 26.00
C ARG A 259 -31.54 6.64 25.16
N THR A 260 -31.76 5.43 24.67
CA THR A 260 -30.76 4.60 23.96
C THR A 260 -31.16 4.23 22.53
N ALA A 261 -32.42 4.41 22.14
CA ALA A 261 -32.91 4.04 20.82
C ALA A 261 -32.50 5.05 19.73
N PRO A 262 -32.08 4.59 18.53
CA PRO A 262 -31.62 5.46 17.45
C PRO A 262 -32.74 6.36 16.91
N MET A 263 -32.44 7.42 16.15
CA MET A 263 -33.51 8.17 15.46
C MET A 263 -34.12 7.37 14.31
N ILE A 264 -33.25 6.77 13.49
CA ILE A 264 -33.64 5.93 12.35
C ILE A 264 -33.02 4.55 12.54
N GLN A 265 -33.85 3.51 12.44
CA GLN A 265 -33.42 2.12 12.42
C GLN A 265 -33.86 1.45 11.13
N ILE A 266 -32.92 0.80 10.44
CA ILE A 266 -33.20 0.04 9.22
C ILE A 266 -32.67 -1.38 9.43
N ARG A 267 -33.56 -2.36 9.30
CA ARG A 267 -33.27 -3.76 9.62
C ARG A 267 -33.50 -4.64 8.41
N THR A 268 -32.56 -5.56 8.18
CA THR A 268 -32.61 -6.63 7.17
C THR A 268 -32.89 -6.16 5.74
N ALA A 269 -32.63 -4.87 5.47
CA ALA A 269 -32.84 -4.28 4.17
C ALA A 269 -31.67 -4.60 3.24
N VAL A 270 -32.01 -4.82 1.97
CA VAL A 270 -31.05 -4.91 0.88
C VAL A 270 -30.92 -3.51 0.28
N ARG A 271 -29.68 -3.01 0.21
CA ARG A 271 -29.35 -1.72 -0.42
C ARG A 271 -30.16 -0.51 0.08
N PRO A 272 -30.37 -0.30 1.39
CA PRO A 272 -30.95 0.97 1.83
C PRO A 272 -29.99 2.13 1.52
N ARG A 273 -30.54 3.30 1.21
CA ARG A 273 -29.79 4.52 0.86
C ARG A 273 -30.27 5.70 1.70
N VAL A 274 -29.34 6.32 2.43
CA VAL A 274 -29.61 7.53 3.21
C VAL A 274 -28.69 8.65 2.75
N TYR A 275 -29.27 9.75 2.28
CA TYR A 275 -28.53 10.89 1.72
C TYR A 275 -28.68 12.12 2.60
N ARG A 276 -27.53 12.72 2.93
CA ARG A 276 -27.39 13.95 3.73
C ARG A 276 -28.17 13.94 5.05
N PRO A 277 -28.07 12.86 5.86
CA PRO A 277 -28.69 12.89 7.17
C PRO A 277 -27.99 13.90 8.08
N ARG A 278 -28.79 14.64 8.86
CA ARG A 278 -28.33 15.54 9.91
C ARG A 278 -28.87 15.10 11.26
N PHE A 279 -27.97 14.90 12.22
CA PHE A 279 -28.27 14.51 13.58
C PHE A 279 -27.67 15.53 14.54
N GLU A 280 -28.48 16.07 15.44
CA GLU A 280 -28.02 17.13 16.36
C GLU A 280 -28.59 16.92 17.77
N ASN A 281 -27.77 17.09 18.81
CA ASN A 281 -28.22 17.07 20.21
C ASN A 281 -28.92 15.76 20.64
N LEU A 282 -28.57 14.62 20.05
CA LEU A 282 -29.18 13.33 20.39
C LEU A 282 -28.65 12.80 21.72
N MET A 283 -29.46 12.07 22.49
CA MET A 283 -28.96 11.23 23.60
C MET A 283 -28.45 9.86 23.13
N SER A 284 -28.63 9.56 21.85
CA SER A 284 -28.49 8.23 21.27
C SER A 284 -27.89 8.30 19.87
N GLU A 285 -27.95 7.19 19.17
CA GLU A 285 -27.49 7.06 17.79
C GLU A 285 -28.40 7.83 16.82
N GLY A 286 -27.83 8.35 15.74
CA GLY A 286 -28.58 8.94 14.63
C GLY A 286 -29.20 7.87 13.73
N LEU A 287 -28.35 7.09 13.08
CA LEU A 287 -28.73 6.08 12.11
C LEU A 287 -28.15 4.71 12.48
N ARG A 288 -29.03 3.73 12.65
CA ARG A 288 -28.65 2.33 12.89
C ARG A 288 -29.08 1.44 11.73
N TYR A 289 -28.12 0.77 11.11
CA TYR A 289 -28.37 -0.38 10.25
C TYR A 289 -28.21 -1.66 11.06
N VAL A 290 -29.11 -2.61 10.84
CA VAL A 290 -29.04 -3.93 11.47
C VAL A 290 -29.21 -5.00 10.41
N ALA A 291 -28.27 -5.93 10.29
CA ALA A 291 -28.36 -7.06 9.37
C ALA A 291 -28.62 -6.67 7.90
N CYS A 292 -28.25 -5.44 7.52
CA CYS A 292 -28.41 -4.94 6.16
C CYS A 292 -27.27 -5.43 5.27
N VAL A 293 -27.47 -5.34 3.96
CA VAL A 293 -26.44 -5.65 2.97
C VAL A 293 -26.37 -4.56 1.91
N GLU A 294 -25.17 -4.15 1.55
CA GLU A 294 -24.90 -3.06 0.62
C GLU A 294 -25.60 -1.75 1.03
N ASN A 295 -25.77 -1.47 2.33
CA ASN A 295 -26.34 -0.20 2.81
C ASN A 295 -25.40 0.98 2.51
N GLU A 296 -25.96 2.15 2.22
CA GLU A 296 -25.16 3.35 1.99
C GLU A 296 -25.65 4.58 2.76
N THR A 297 -24.68 5.34 3.27
CA THR A 297 -24.90 6.67 3.83
C THR A 297 -23.98 7.68 3.15
N HIS A 298 -24.54 8.78 2.66
CA HIS A 298 -23.78 9.81 1.96
C HIS A 298 -23.90 11.15 2.67
N HIS A 299 -22.77 11.79 2.96
CA HIS A 299 -22.67 13.16 3.46
C HIS A 299 -23.45 13.42 4.75
N GLU A 300 -23.33 12.52 5.73
CA GLU A 300 -23.87 12.74 7.07
C GLU A 300 -23.23 13.94 7.77
N GLN A 301 -24.03 14.61 8.60
CA GLN A 301 -23.57 15.52 9.64
C GLN A 301 -24.15 15.11 11.01
N ALA A 302 -23.30 14.72 11.96
CA ALA A 302 -23.71 14.38 13.33
C ALA A 302 -22.95 15.22 14.36
N ASP A 303 -23.65 16.12 15.06
CA ASP A 303 -23.03 17.07 15.99
C ASP A 303 -23.68 17.06 17.37
N LYS A 304 -22.88 17.10 18.44
CA LYS A 304 -23.36 17.21 19.84
C LYS A 304 -24.18 15.99 20.27
N LEU A 305 -23.77 14.80 19.87
CA LEU A 305 -24.45 13.56 20.26
C LEU A 305 -23.92 13.13 21.64
N ARG A 306 -24.80 13.19 22.63
CA ARG A 306 -24.49 13.00 24.04
C ARG A 306 -24.32 11.52 24.38
N THR A 307 -23.38 11.23 25.27
CA THR A 307 -23.14 9.89 25.83
C THR A 307 -23.49 9.85 27.31
N SER A 308 -24.16 8.78 27.75
CA SER A 308 -24.44 8.46 29.15
C SER A 308 -24.00 7.02 29.43
N LEU A 309 -22.84 6.87 30.08
CA LEU A 309 -22.28 5.55 30.42
C LEU A 309 -23.23 4.73 31.29
N THR A 310 -23.79 5.36 32.33
CA THR A 310 -24.68 4.69 33.29
C THR A 310 -25.93 4.15 32.62
N ALA A 311 -26.41 4.82 31.57
CA ALA A 311 -27.58 4.39 30.83
C ALA A 311 -27.27 3.46 29.64
N GLY A 312 -26.00 3.32 29.26
CA GLY A 312 -25.62 2.70 27.97
C GLY A 312 -26.16 3.47 26.76
N ALA A 313 -26.29 4.80 26.88
CA ALA A 313 -26.71 5.67 25.80
C ALA A 313 -25.46 6.25 25.12
N TRP A 314 -25.33 6.04 23.81
CA TRP A 314 -24.11 6.33 23.09
C TRP A 314 -24.34 7.29 21.93
N GLY A 315 -23.53 8.36 21.88
CA GLY A 315 -23.61 9.35 20.83
C GLY A 315 -22.92 8.90 19.54
N TYR A 316 -23.63 8.12 18.73
CA TYR A 316 -23.13 7.60 17.44
C TYR A 316 -23.82 8.24 16.23
N GLY A 317 -23.06 8.66 15.24
CA GLY A 317 -23.60 9.11 13.96
C GLY A 317 -24.28 7.98 13.19
N VAL A 318 -23.46 7.11 12.60
CA VAL A 318 -23.87 5.84 11.99
C VAL A 318 -23.38 4.64 12.81
N ARG A 319 -24.27 3.67 12.99
CA ARG A 319 -23.95 2.35 13.54
C ARG A 319 -24.36 1.23 12.60
N ASP A 320 -23.38 0.45 12.16
CA ASP A 320 -23.60 -0.76 11.38
C ASP A 320 -23.55 -1.99 12.29
N MET A 321 -24.69 -2.64 12.49
CA MET A 321 -24.78 -3.84 13.31
C MET A 321 -24.98 -5.08 12.45
N SER A 322 -24.00 -5.99 12.41
CA SER A 322 -24.07 -7.24 11.64
C SER A 322 -24.34 -7.00 10.14
N CYS A 323 -23.86 -5.88 9.60
CA CYS A 323 -24.11 -5.47 8.21
C CYS A 323 -22.99 -5.94 7.27
N ASN A 324 -23.29 -6.15 5.98
CA ASN A 324 -22.29 -6.58 5.02
C ASN A 324 -22.18 -5.63 3.82
N ASP A 325 -20.94 -5.36 3.44
CA ASP A 325 -20.58 -4.61 2.23
C ASP A 325 -21.15 -3.20 2.16
N SER A 326 -21.28 -2.55 3.32
CA SER A 326 -21.75 -1.18 3.46
C SER A 326 -20.79 -0.16 2.86
N LEU A 327 -21.31 0.96 2.36
CA LEU A 327 -20.53 2.09 1.87
C LEU A 327 -20.99 3.41 2.50
N HIS A 328 -20.11 4.04 3.25
CA HIS A 328 -20.36 5.34 3.86
C HIS A 328 -19.38 6.37 3.31
N VAL A 329 -19.90 7.47 2.75
CA VAL A 329 -19.09 8.47 2.04
C VAL A 329 -19.29 9.83 2.68
N GLY A 330 -18.19 10.51 3.03
CA GLY A 330 -18.24 11.90 3.47
C GLY A 330 -18.94 12.10 4.81
N LEU A 331 -18.86 11.15 5.73
CA LEU A 331 -19.43 11.31 7.08
C LEU A 331 -18.72 12.42 7.84
N ARG A 332 -19.47 13.28 8.51
CA ARG A 332 -18.92 14.38 9.33
C ARG A 332 -19.52 14.37 10.72
N GLY A 333 -18.72 14.63 11.73
CA GLY A 333 -19.27 14.91 13.06
C GLY A 333 -18.32 15.56 14.05
N SER A 334 -18.91 16.21 15.04
CA SER A 334 -18.20 16.84 16.15
C SER A 334 -18.94 16.74 17.48
N ASP A 335 -18.23 16.80 18.61
CA ASP A 335 -18.81 16.71 19.96
C ASP A 335 -19.69 15.46 20.12
N LEU A 336 -19.11 14.31 19.81
CA LEU A 336 -19.77 13.01 19.91
C LEU A 336 -18.77 11.90 20.24
N ARG A 337 -19.27 10.67 20.44
CA ARG A 337 -18.41 9.52 20.72
C ARG A 337 -17.80 8.94 19.45
N HIS A 338 -18.64 8.54 18.49
CA HIS A 338 -18.21 7.93 17.22
C HIS A 338 -19.04 8.51 16.06
N VAL A 339 -18.37 9.03 15.03
CA VAL A 339 -19.04 9.36 13.75
C VAL A 339 -19.52 8.07 13.07
N TYR A 340 -18.68 7.04 13.11
CA TYR A 340 -19.03 5.70 12.65
C TYR A 340 -18.58 4.66 13.66
N THR A 341 -19.44 3.68 13.92
CA THR A 341 -19.06 2.47 14.66
C THR A 341 -19.73 1.22 14.09
N SER A 342 -19.09 0.07 14.26
CA SER A 342 -19.73 -1.23 13.99
C SER A 342 -20.32 -1.86 15.26
N GLY A 343 -21.10 -2.93 15.10
CA GLY A 343 -21.50 -3.79 16.20
C GLY A 343 -22.03 -5.14 15.74
N ALA A 344 -22.37 -6.00 16.69
CA ALA A 344 -23.23 -7.16 16.53
C ALA A 344 -24.21 -7.25 17.70
N TYR A 345 -25.29 -7.99 17.52
CA TYR A 345 -26.25 -8.23 18.60
C TYR A 345 -25.67 -9.15 19.67
N GLU A 346 -25.59 -8.62 20.89
CA GLU A 346 -25.19 -9.36 22.07
C GLU A 346 -26.32 -10.30 22.54
N SER A 347 -25.96 -11.31 23.32
CA SER A 347 -26.90 -12.27 23.94
C SER A 347 -27.79 -12.99 22.93
N THR A 348 -27.25 -13.30 21.75
CA THR A 348 -27.99 -14.04 20.73
C THR A 348 -28.07 -15.51 21.16
N ALA A 349 -29.28 -16.04 21.34
CA ALA A 349 -29.49 -17.43 21.78
C ALA A 349 -29.13 -18.43 20.66
N ALA A 350 -28.58 -19.59 21.05
CA ALA A 350 -28.36 -20.70 20.12
C ALA A 350 -29.70 -21.14 19.52
N GLY A 351 -29.73 -21.46 18.23
CA GLY A 351 -30.94 -21.86 17.53
C GLY A 351 -31.99 -20.75 17.34
N SER A 352 -31.70 -19.49 17.71
CA SER A 352 -32.67 -18.40 17.56
C SER A 352 -33.14 -18.24 16.11
N PRO A 353 -34.46 -18.13 15.83
CA PRO A 353 -34.99 -17.93 14.49
C PRO A 353 -34.76 -16.50 13.97
N ASP A 354 -34.36 -15.56 14.84
CA ASP A 354 -34.08 -14.16 14.51
C ASP A 354 -32.71 -14.02 13.83
N THR A 355 -32.60 -14.47 12.58
CA THR A 355 -31.34 -14.46 11.80
C THR A 355 -30.74 -13.06 11.65
N TRP A 356 -31.53 -12.00 11.83
CA TRP A 356 -31.08 -10.62 11.84
C TRP A 356 -30.20 -10.26 13.06
N ARG A 357 -30.20 -11.08 14.12
CA ARG A 357 -29.29 -10.91 15.27
C ARG A 357 -27.92 -11.56 15.07
N PHE A 358 -27.75 -12.34 14.01
CA PHE A 358 -26.51 -13.04 13.71
C PHE A 358 -25.67 -12.25 12.72
N GLY A 359 -24.35 -12.38 12.88
CA GLY A 359 -23.36 -11.98 11.90
C GLY A 359 -22.39 -10.91 12.38
N SER A 360 -21.21 -10.97 11.78
CA SER A 360 -20.21 -9.92 11.82
C SER A 360 -20.60 -8.72 10.96
N THR A 361 -20.01 -7.56 11.25
CA THR A 361 -19.99 -6.44 10.30
C THR A 361 -18.83 -6.67 9.34
N ILE A 362 -19.12 -6.98 8.07
CA ILE A 362 -18.11 -7.47 7.12
C ILE A 362 -18.03 -6.58 5.89
N GLY A 363 -16.84 -6.10 5.54
CA GLY A 363 -16.62 -5.38 4.28
C GLY A 363 -17.18 -3.97 4.27
N ALA A 364 -17.46 -3.37 5.43
CA ALA A 364 -17.90 -1.98 5.49
C ALA A 364 -16.77 -1.04 5.05
N ARG A 365 -17.10 -0.06 4.19
CA ARG A 365 -16.16 0.91 3.63
C ARG A 365 -16.58 2.32 4.01
N ILE A 366 -15.71 3.04 4.69
CA ILE A 366 -15.94 4.41 5.12
C ILE A 366 -14.89 5.27 4.42
N VAL A 367 -15.34 6.20 3.59
CA VAL A 367 -14.49 6.93 2.65
C VAL A 367 -14.66 8.43 2.84
N ASN A 368 -13.55 9.17 2.91
CA ASN A 368 -13.53 10.63 3.03
C ASN A 368 -14.29 11.17 4.26
N GLY A 369 -14.28 10.44 5.38
CA GLY A 369 -14.91 10.90 6.62
C GLY A 369 -14.08 11.94 7.35
N SER A 370 -14.72 12.88 8.06
CA SER A 370 -14.03 13.89 8.88
C SER A 370 -14.64 14.00 10.28
N ALA A 371 -13.82 14.12 11.32
CA ALA A 371 -14.33 14.32 12.67
C ALA A 371 -13.48 15.32 13.48
N GLY A 372 -14.11 16.00 14.42
CA GLY A 372 -13.47 16.94 15.34
C GLY A 372 -13.99 16.78 16.77
N GLU A 373 -13.17 17.02 17.79
CA GLU A 373 -13.65 17.15 19.19
C GLU A 373 -14.48 15.93 19.65
N VAL A 374 -14.03 14.72 19.32
CA VAL A 374 -14.71 13.49 19.70
C VAL A 374 -14.20 12.97 21.04
N GLY A 375 -15.12 12.48 21.88
CA GLY A 375 -14.80 11.94 23.21
C GLY A 375 -14.20 10.53 23.23
N HIS A 376 -14.16 9.87 22.07
CA HIS A 376 -13.51 8.59 21.87
C HIS A 376 -12.90 8.55 20.44
N ALA A 377 -12.99 7.41 19.76
CA ALA A 377 -12.47 7.22 18.42
C ALA A 377 -13.56 7.61 17.43
N ALA A 378 -13.32 8.60 16.60
CA ALA A 378 -14.32 9.03 15.62
C ALA A 378 -14.77 7.88 14.72
N PHE A 379 -13.81 7.04 14.33
CA PHE A 379 -14.01 5.88 13.48
C PHE A 379 -13.62 4.63 14.25
N ASP A 380 -14.61 3.84 14.63
CA ASP A 380 -14.44 2.70 15.50
C ASP A 380 -14.95 1.42 14.84
N LEU A 381 -14.20 0.35 15.01
CA LEU A 381 -14.64 -1.01 14.70
C LEU A 381 -14.64 -1.82 16.00
N HIS A 382 -15.76 -2.50 16.23
CA HIS A 382 -15.92 -3.46 17.31
C HIS A 382 -15.36 -4.83 16.92
N GLU A 383 -15.34 -5.73 17.90
CA GLU A 383 -14.69 -7.04 17.84
C GLU A 383 -15.28 -7.99 16.80
N GLU A 384 -16.51 -7.74 16.35
CA GLU A 384 -17.11 -8.47 15.25
C GLU A 384 -16.68 -8.01 13.85
N ALA A 385 -15.96 -6.88 13.74
CA ALA A 385 -15.68 -6.31 12.43
C ALA A 385 -14.67 -7.15 11.64
N ALA A 386 -14.96 -7.40 10.36
CA ALA A 386 -14.06 -8.14 9.48
C ALA A 386 -13.94 -7.51 8.08
N TYR A 387 -12.71 -7.40 7.56
CA TYR A 387 -12.44 -6.89 6.20
C TYR A 387 -12.99 -5.47 5.94
N CYS A 388 -13.15 -4.65 6.99
CA CYS A 388 -13.62 -3.28 6.90
C CYS A 388 -12.47 -2.32 6.54
N LEU A 389 -12.82 -1.18 5.93
CA LEU A 389 -11.86 -0.19 5.44
C LEU A 389 -12.26 1.23 5.88
N PHE A 390 -11.31 1.94 6.50
CA PHE A 390 -11.30 3.40 6.60
C PHE A 390 -10.34 3.96 5.54
N ASP A 391 -10.82 4.78 4.62
CA ASP A 391 -10.05 5.30 3.49
C ASP A 391 -10.14 6.83 3.43
N LYS A 392 -8.99 7.50 3.51
CA LYS A 392 -8.90 8.98 3.41
C LYS A 392 -9.73 9.73 4.44
N CYS A 393 -9.83 9.18 5.66
CA CYS A 393 -10.54 9.82 6.76
C CYS A 393 -9.59 10.73 7.58
N SER A 394 -10.11 11.83 8.09
CA SER A 394 -9.36 12.80 8.90
C SER A 394 -10.01 13.02 10.27
N VAL A 395 -9.22 13.02 11.35
CA VAL A 395 -9.73 13.29 12.71
C VAL A 395 -8.88 14.32 13.40
N ALA A 396 -9.48 15.32 14.04
CA ALA A 396 -8.75 16.34 14.78
C ALA A 396 -9.27 16.51 16.22
N PHE A 397 -8.35 16.82 17.13
CA PHE A 397 -8.64 17.29 18.49
C PHE A 397 -9.53 16.35 19.32
N ASN A 398 -9.33 15.04 19.19
CA ASN A 398 -10.03 14.08 20.02
C ASN A 398 -9.60 14.20 21.50
N HIS A 399 -10.58 14.12 22.40
CA HIS A 399 -10.39 14.17 23.84
C HIS A 399 -10.81 12.85 24.49
N LYS A 400 -10.52 12.70 25.78
CA LYS A 400 -10.92 11.51 26.55
C LYS A 400 -12.17 11.81 27.35
N GLU A 401 -13.32 11.30 26.92
CA GLU A 401 -14.48 11.19 27.79
C GLU A 401 -14.34 10.02 28.78
N PRO A 402 -15.20 9.92 29.80
CA PRO A 402 -15.34 8.71 30.61
C PRO A 402 -15.53 7.46 29.71
N ASP A 403 -14.77 6.40 29.98
CA ASP A 403 -14.68 5.18 29.13
C ASP A 403 -14.28 5.48 27.66
N GLY A 404 -13.74 6.66 27.41
CA GLY A 404 -13.20 7.15 26.15
C GLY A 404 -11.80 6.64 25.87
N SER A 405 -11.43 6.59 24.59
CA SER A 405 -10.03 6.47 24.16
C SER A 405 -9.56 7.78 23.53
N GLN A 406 -8.30 8.13 23.73
CA GLN A 406 -7.65 9.28 23.11
C GLN A 406 -7.15 9.01 21.68
N PHE A 407 -7.72 8.02 20.98
CA PHE A 407 -7.30 7.65 19.63
C PHE A 407 -8.32 8.11 18.60
N ALA A 408 -7.86 8.59 17.45
CA ALA A 408 -8.74 8.97 16.34
C ALA A 408 -9.47 7.77 15.72
N PHE A 409 -8.76 6.66 15.59
CA PHE A 409 -9.27 5.41 15.02
C PHE A 409 -9.10 4.28 16.03
N GLN A 410 -10.08 3.37 16.07
CA GLN A 410 -9.97 2.13 16.83
C GLN A 410 -10.34 0.93 15.97
N LEU A 411 -9.44 -0.05 15.92
CA LEU A 411 -9.65 -1.31 15.22
C LEU A 411 -9.75 -2.45 16.22
N ARG A 412 -10.78 -3.27 16.03
CA ARG A 412 -10.96 -4.59 16.66
C ARG A 412 -11.35 -5.59 15.57
N GLY A 413 -11.53 -6.85 15.94
CA GLY A 413 -11.90 -7.91 15.01
C GLY A 413 -10.73 -8.37 14.14
N ARG A 414 -10.94 -8.54 12.83
CA ARG A 414 -9.94 -9.15 11.93
C ARG A 414 -9.84 -8.52 10.55
N ASP A 415 -8.64 -8.49 9.98
CA ASP A 415 -8.39 -8.15 8.57
C ASP A 415 -8.88 -6.74 8.17
N ASN A 416 -8.98 -5.82 9.13
CA ASN A 416 -9.43 -4.44 8.89
C ASN A 416 -8.29 -3.52 8.45
N ILE A 417 -8.61 -2.52 7.63
CA ILE A 417 -7.63 -1.65 6.96
C ILE A 417 -7.92 -0.17 7.30
N ILE A 418 -6.86 0.57 7.61
CA ILE A 418 -6.82 2.04 7.56
C ILE A 418 -5.87 2.43 6.42
N ARG A 419 -6.33 3.26 5.49
CA ARG A 419 -5.55 3.69 4.34
C ARG A 419 -5.64 5.21 4.13
N ASP A 420 -4.48 5.83 3.98
CA ASP A 420 -4.31 7.25 3.62
C ASP A 420 -5.09 8.21 4.56
N CYS A 421 -5.23 7.83 5.82
CA CYS A 421 -5.93 8.62 6.84
C CYS A 421 -4.99 9.60 7.54
N THR A 422 -5.58 10.65 8.12
CA THR A 422 -4.84 11.65 8.90
C THR A 422 -5.43 11.80 10.29
N SER A 423 -4.59 12.15 11.27
CA SER A 423 -5.08 12.53 12.59
C SER A 423 -4.23 13.59 13.28
N ILE A 424 -4.89 14.46 14.04
CA ILE A 424 -4.26 15.46 14.91
C ILE A 424 -4.78 15.27 16.33
N GLY A 425 -3.93 14.91 17.29
CA GLY A 425 -4.38 14.69 18.67
C GLY A 425 -3.42 13.86 19.53
N PRO A 426 -3.86 13.46 20.74
CA PRO A 426 -3.07 12.63 21.67
C PRO A 426 -2.80 11.19 21.18
N GLY A 427 -3.58 10.68 20.22
CA GLY A 427 -3.36 9.36 19.64
C GLY A 427 -4.01 9.15 18.28
N ALA A 428 -3.36 8.35 17.44
CA ALA A 428 -3.79 8.09 16.07
C ALA A 428 -4.68 6.86 15.98
N VAL A 429 -4.10 5.67 16.23
CA VAL A 429 -4.79 4.39 16.04
C VAL A 429 -4.57 3.51 17.26
N SER A 430 -5.66 2.95 17.77
CA SER A 430 -5.64 1.88 18.76
C SER A 430 -6.16 0.58 18.15
N ILE A 431 -5.32 -0.43 18.08
CA ILE A 431 -5.73 -1.81 17.83
C ILE A 431 -5.92 -2.50 19.18
N ARG A 432 -7.09 -3.12 19.36
CA ARG A 432 -7.37 -4.06 20.44
C ARG A 432 -7.85 -5.37 19.82
N GLY A 433 -7.33 -6.50 20.26
CA GLY A 433 -7.79 -7.78 19.73
C GLY A 433 -7.95 -8.84 20.80
N PHE A 434 -8.82 -9.80 20.48
CA PHE A 434 -9.11 -11.02 21.21
C PHE A 434 -8.74 -12.22 20.33
N ASP A 435 -8.71 -13.42 20.92
CA ASP A 435 -8.34 -14.64 20.22
C ASP A 435 -9.14 -14.84 18.90
N GLY A 436 -8.42 -15.06 17.81
CA GLY A 436 -8.98 -15.16 16.45
C GLY A 436 -9.12 -13.82 15.70
N GLY A 437 -8.77 -12.70 16.34
CA GLY A 437 -8.65 -11.38 15.71
C GLY A 437 -7.25 -11.08 15.13
N GLY A 438 -7.07 -9.85 14.61
CA GLY A 438 -5.79 -9.33 14.10
C GLY A 438 -5.68 -9.27 12.58
N ARG A 439 -4.44 -9.26 12.06
CA ARG A 439 -4.08 -9.04 10.65
C ARG A 439 -4.55 -7.69 10.10
N HIS A 440 -4.55 -6.67 10.96
CA HIS A 440 -4.92 -5.32 10.55
C HIS A 440 -3.80 -4.66 9.74
N GLN A 441 -4.18 -3.74 8.85
CA GLN A 441 -3.23 -2.98 8.05
C GLN A 441 -3.47 -1.48 8.27
N ILE A 442 -2.40 -0.74 8.54
CA ILE A 442 -2.39 0.72 8.60
C ILE A 442 -1.41 1.18 7.53
N ILE A 443 -1.91 1.84 6.48
CA ILE A 443 -1.14 2.17 5.27
C ILE A 443 -1.23 3.67 5.01
N GLY A 444 -0.09 4.34 4.89
CA GLY A 444 -0.04 5.76 4.52
C GLY A 444 -0.61 6.72 5.58
N HIS A 445 -0.73 6.29 6.84
CA HIS A 445 -1.33 7.15 7.88
C HIS A 445 -0.40 8.29 8.27
N VAL A 446 -0.92 9.52 8.39
CA VAL A 446 -0.17 10.68 8.89
C VAL A 446 -0.76 11.15 10.22
N HIS A 447 0.05 11.13 11.27
CA HIS A 447 -0.36 11.60 12.59
C HIS A 447 0.47 12.81 13.04
N THR A 448 -0.21 13.84 13.54
CA THR A 448 0.42 15.01 14.17
C THR A 448 0.03 15.10 15.64
N VAL A 449 1.02 15.17 16.52
CA VAL A 449 0.82 15.38 17.96
C VAL A 449 0.81 16.88 18.24
N PRO A 450 -0.25 17.45 18.84
CA PRO A 450 -0.28 18.86 19.22
C PRO A 450 0.81 19.25 20.22
N ARG A 451 1.27 20.51 20.14
CA ARG A 451 2.23 21.08 21.10
C ARG A 451 1.66 21.10 22.52
N GLY A 452 2.53 20.94 23.51
CA GLY A 452 2.18 21.12 24.94
C GLY A 452 1.49 19.94 25.62
N LEU A 453 1.23 18.82 24.92
CA LEU A 453 0.73 17.61 25.54
C LEU A 453 1.81 16.95 26.44
N SER A 454 1.38 16.39 27.57
CA SER A 454 2.26 15.70 28.53
C SER A 454 2.41 14.20 28.24
N THR A 455 1.43 13.58 27.58
CA THR A 455 1.48 12.19 27.13
C THR A 455 0.79 12.06 25.78
N ALA A 456 1.40 11.28 24.89
CA ALA A 456 0.82 10.94 23.60
C ALA A 456 1.25 9.53 23.20
N SER A 457 0.35 8.81 22.54
CA SER A 457 0.65 7.51 21.93
C SER A 457 0.08 7.48 20.53
N ALA A 458 0.92 7.63 19.51
CA ALA A 458 0.45 7.68 18.14
C ALA A 458 -0.21 6.36 17.75
N PHE A 459 0.51 5.25 17.89
CA PHE A 459 0.00 3.91 17.62
C PHE A 459 0.03 3.05 18.88
N ARG A 460 -1.13 2.49 19.24
CA ARG A 460 -1.25 1.45 20.27
C ARG A 460 -1.69 0.16 19.60
N ILE A 461 -0.81 -0.83 19.53
CA ILE A 461 -1.12 -2.16 19.00
C ILE A 461 -1.02 -3.15 20.16
N ALA A 462 -2.17 -3.43 20.79
CA ALA A 462 -2.22 -4.21 22.01
C ALA A 462 -3.27 -5.32 21.92
N TYR A 463 -2.82 -6.57 21.98
CA TYR A 463 -3.68 -7.75 22.01
C TYR A 463 -3.74 -8.32 23.43
N THR A 464 -4.57 -7.72 24.29
CA THR A 464 -4.53 -7.96 25.74
C THR A 464 -5.04 -9.34 26.14
N ASP A 465 -6.03 -9.87 25.42
CA ASP A 465 -6.78 -11.06 25.83
C ASP A 465 -6.54 -12.24 24.89
N MET A 466 -5.32 -12.35 24.35
CA MET A 466 -4.95 -13.41 23.42
C MET A 466 -3.93 -14.40 24.01
N THR A 467 -4.10 -15.65 23.62
CA THR A 467 -3.15 -16.75 23.86
C THR A 467 -1.94 -16.67 22.94
N ALA A 468 -2.13 -16.16 21.72
CA ALA A 468 -1.08 -15.97 20.71
C ALA A 468 -0.87 -14.48 20.38
N ARG A 469 0.27 -14.14 19.77
CA ARG A 469 0.52 -12.77 19.28
C ARG A 469 -0.36 -12.45 18.08
N GLY A 470 -0.94 -11.25 18.07
CA GLY A 470 -1.71 -10.76 16.92
C GLY A 470 -0.79 -10.22 15.83
N ALA A 471 -1.18 -10.38 14.56
CA ALA A 471 -0.44 -9.80 13.46
C ALA A 471 -0.97 -8.41 13.10
N ALA A 472 -0.08 -7.47 12.75
CA ALA A 472 -0.45 -6.19 12.14
C ALA A 472 0.61 -5.73 11.14
N GLU A 473 0.21 -4.89 10.19
CA GLU A 473 1.10 -4.17 9.30
C GLU A 473 0.94 -2.65 9.50
N LEU A 474 2.06 -1.93 9.57
CA LEU A 474 2.11 -0.50 9.85
C LEU A 474 3.04 0.23 8.88
N SER A 475 2.47 1.14 8.09
CA SER A 475 3.18 2.14 7.31
C SER A 475 2.63 3.52 7.63
N ALA A 476 3.43 4.38 8.26
CA ALA A 476 2.94 5.66 8.78
C ALA A 476 4.02 6.74 8.91
N THR A 477 3.56 7.99 9.04
CA THR A 477 4.37 9.16 9.43
C THR A 477 3.82 9.76 10.72
N VAL A 478 4.69 9.99 11.72
CA VAL A 478 4.38 10.64 12.99
C VAL A 478 5.15 11.96 13.09
N ILE A 479 4.47 13.06 13.39
CA ILE A 479 5.04 14.40 13.52
C ILE A 479 4.71 14.92 14.93
N ALA A 480 5.71 15.10 15.79
CA ALA A 480 5.56 15.55 17.17
C ALA A 480 6.45 16.78 17.46
N PRO A 481 6.04 17.98 17.01
CA PRO A 481 6.83 19.19 17.19
C PRO A 481 6.71 19.72 18.62
N ALA A 482 7.83 20.14 19.19
CA ALA A 482 7.98 20.76 20.52
C ALA A 482 7.19 20.06 21.64
N PHE A 483 7.42 18.75 21.82
CA PHE A 483 6.71 17.95 22.80
C PHE A 483 7.42 17.98 24.17
N ALA A 484 6.68 18.38 25.22
CA ALA A 484 7.24 18.57 26.56
C ALA A 484 7.20 17.28 27.42
N GLY A 485 6.46 16.25 27.02
CA GLY A 485 6.21 15.04 27.82
C GLY A 485 6.75 13.73 27.20
N THR A 486 6.16 12.58 27.55
CA THR A 486 6.47 11.28 26.90
C THR A 486 5.59 11.04 25.66
N ALA A 487 6.16 11.14 24.46
CA ALA A 487 5.50 10.77 23.22
C ALA A 487 5.98 9.40 22.73
N VAL A 488 5.11 8.40 22.78
CA VAL A 488 5.41 7.07 22.26
C VAL A 488 4.83 6.97 20.85
N ALA A 489 5.69 6.85 19.83
CA ALA A 489 5.23 6.65 18.46
C ALA A 489 4.54 5.29 18.32
N LEU A 490 5.07 4.24 18.94
CA LEU A 490 4.49 2.90 18.90
C LEU A 490 4.54 2.20 20.26
N LEU A 491 3.38 1.82 20.77
CA LEU A 491 3.23 0.90 21.89
C LEU A 491 2.76 -0.45 21.36
N ALA A 492 3.58 -1.49 21.49
CA ALA A 492 3.30 -2.85 21.04
C ALA A 492 3.18 -3.82 22.22
N ARG A 493 2.07 -4.56 22.30
CA ARG A 493 1.83 -5.60 23.31
C ARG A 493 1.23 -6.85 22.67
N LYS A 494 1.88 -8.01 22.86
CA LYS A 494 1.44 -9.30 22.29
C LYS A 494 1.21 -9.24 20.78
N ALA A 495 2.13 -8.62 20.03
CA ALA A 495 1.96 -8.37 18.60
C ALA A 495 3.17 -8.82 17.76
N VAL A 496 2.93 -9.26 16.53
CA VAL A 496 3.92 -9.35 15.46
C VAL A 496 3.58 -8.24 14.46
N ILE A 497 4.44 -7.24 14.37
CA ILE A 497 4.17 -6.03 13.56
C ILE A 497 5.18 -5.98 12.42
N ARG A 498 4.68 -6.01 11.18
CA ARG A 498 5.47 -5.74 9.98
C ARG A 498 5.42 -4.24 9.69
N ILE A 499 6.58 -3.62 9.53
CA ILE A 499 6.70 -2.18 9.29
C ILE A 499 7.47 -1.97 7.99
N PRO A 500 6.79 -1.85 6.84
CA PRO A 500 7.46 -1.53 5.58
C PRO A 500 8.19 -0.19 5.65
N SER A 501 7.56 0.82 6.27
CA SER A 501 8.13 2.16 6.43
C SER A 501 7.51 2.88 7.63
N LEU A 502 8.33 3.40 8.54
CA LEU A 502 7.88 4.29 9.62
C LEU A 502 8.74 5.54 9.66
N VAL A 503 8.13 6.71 9.48
CA VAL A 503 8.79 8.00 9.62
C VAL A 503 8.35 8.65 10.92
N VAL A 504 9.29 9.06 11.77
CA VAL A 504 9.00 9.79 13.01
C VAL A 504 9.83 11.06 13.07
N ARG A 505 9.16 12.21 13.23
CA ARG A 505 9.80 13.50 13.47
C ARG A 505 9.43 13.97 14.86
N THR A 506 10.41 14.25 15.71
CA THR A 506 10.16 14.68 17.08
C THR A 506 11.15 15.75 17.53
N ASP A 507 10.62 16.77 18.22
CA ASP A 507 11.41 17.80 18.88
C ASP A 507 11.12 17.71 20.40
N SER A 508 11.77 16.75 21.06
CA SER A 508 11.56 16.48 22.48
C SER A 508 12.63 17.15 23.35
N ALA A 509 12.18 17.83 24.40
CA ALA A 509 13.06 18.41 25.43
C ALA A 509 13.22 17.49 26.67
N GLN A 510 12.63 16.29 26.65
CA GLN A 510 12.77 15.32 27.74
C GLN A 510 14.22 14.84 27.87
N ALA A 511 14.71 14.70 29.11
CA ALA A 511 16.04 14.14 29.35
C ALA A 511 16.22 12.74 28.71
N ILE A 512 15.18 11.90 28.79
CA ILE A 512 15.11 10.60 28.13
C ILE A 512 13.75 10.46 27.45
N HIS A 513 13.76 10.30 26.13
CA HIS A 513 12.58 10.14 25.30
C HIS A 513 12.54 8.71 24.71
N ARG A 514 11.44 7.97 24.93
CA ARG A 514 11.25 6.60 24.40
C ARG A 514 10.31 6.65 23.20
N LEU A 515 10.82 6.29 22.03
CA LEU A 515 10.05 6.36 20.79
C LEU A 515 9.09 5.18 20.63
N THR A 516 9.48 4.01 21.11
CA THR A 516 8.64 2.82 21.13
C THR A 516 8.73 2.10 22.47
N ASP A 517 7.61 1.47 22.86
CA ASP A 517 7.50 0.61 24.04
C ASP A 517 6.98 -0.77 23.59
N ILE A 518 7.79 -1.80 23.80
CA ILE A 518 7.58 -3.14 23.24
C ILE A 518 7.53 -4.17 24.37
N ALA A 519 6.42 -4.88 24.49
CA ALA A 519 6.26 -5.99 25.44
C ALA A 519 5.63 -7.21 24.75
N ASP A 520 6.21 -8.39 24.95
CA ASP A 520 5.84 -9.67 24.35
C ASP A 520 5.53 -9.51 22.85
N SER A 521 6.37 -8.78 22.12
CA SER A 521 6.09 -8.40 20.73
C SER A 521 7.31 -8.54 19.84
N ALA A 522 7.08 -8.81 18.55
CA ALA A 522 8.11 -8.83 17.52
C ALA A 522 7.87 -7.71 16.52
N LEU A 523 8.87 -6.85 16.29
CA LEU A 523 8.85 -5.86 15.24
C LEU A 523 9.76 -6.30 14.07
N LEU A 524 9.20 -6.31 12.87
CA LEU A 524 9.92 -6.60 11.62
C LEU A 524 9.88 -5.36 10.74
N VAL A 525 10.96 -4.59 10.76
CA VAL A 525 11.03 -3.24 10.16
C VAL A 525 11.91 -3.27 8.92
N ASP A 526 11.34 -2.94 7.76
CA ASP A 526 12.10 -2.81 6.52
C ASP A 526 12.85 -1.46 6.51
N GLU A 527 12.15 -0.35 6.72
CA GLU A 527 12.76 0.98 6.87
C GLU A 527 12.14 1.78 8.01
N MET A 528 12.97 2.46 8.80
CA MET A 528 12.53 3.47 9.77
C MET A 528 13.38 4.72 9.66
N VAL A 529 12.73 5.89 9.57
CA VAL A 529 13.38 7.20 9.53
C VAL A 529 13.01 7.97 10.79
N VAL A 530 14.01 8.41 11.55
CA VAL A 530 13.84 9.16 12.80
C VAL A 530 14.53 10.51 12.66
N ASP A 531 13.77 11.59 12.71
CA ASP A 531 14.28 12.97 12.68
C ASP A 531 14.18 13.59 14.08
N LEU A 532 15.34 13.89 14.66
CA LEU A 532 15.52 14.42 16.00
C LEU A 532 16.16 15.83 15.99
N ARG A 533 16.26 16.49 14.83
CA ARG A 533 17.00 17.77 14.71
C ARG A 533 16.50 18.91 15.59
N GLY A 534 15.27 18.82 16.14
CA GLY A 534 14.76 19.75 17.15
C GLY A 534 14.79 19.23 18.60
N SER A 535 15.27 18.01 18.83
CA SER A 535 15.34 17.40 20.17
C SER A 535 16.61 17.79 20.91
N THR A 536 16.52 17.95 22.24
CA THR A 536 17.68 18.33 23.09
C THR A 536 18.11 17.26 24.08
N GLY A 537 17.27 16.25 24.36
CA GLY A 537 17.62 15.14 25.26
C GLY A 537 17.95 13.83 24.55
N GLU A 538 18.18 12.77 25.32
CA GLU A 538 18.50 11.44 24.79
C GLU A 538 17.24 10.76 24.23
N THR A 539 17.24 10.35 22.96
CA THR A 539 16.16 9.51 22.39
C THR A 539 16.56 8.03 22.32
N ARG A 540 15.74 7.17 22.92
CA ARG A 540 15.82 5.71 22.84
C ARG A 540 14.79 5.23 21.82
N ILE A 541 15.25 4.72 20.68
CA ILE A 541 14.37 4.35 19.56
C ILE A 541 13.51 3.13 19.93
N PHE A 542 14.14 2.04 20.38
CA PHE A 542 13.44 0.83 20.83
C PHE A 542 13.53 0.65 22.34
N SER A 543 12.41 0.59 23.07
CA SER A 543 12.39 0.24 24.50
C SER A 543 11.70 -1.10 24.70
N LEU A 544 12.47 -2.13 25.07
CA LEU A 544 11.97 -3.48 25.30
C LEU A 544 11.72 -3.67 26.79
N ILE A 545 10.48 -4.02 27.15
CA ILE A 545 10.01 -4.10 28.54
C ILE A 545 10.05 -5.56 29.05
N ASP A 546 10.42 -6.52 28.21
CA ASP A 546 10.60 -7.93 28.59
C ASP A 546 11.57 -8.67 27.67
N SER A 547 11.95 -9.89 28.07
CA SER A 547 12.83 -10.78 27.31
C SER A 547 12.14 -11.52 26.17
N LEU A 548 10.81 -11.45 26.06
CA LEU A 548 10.05 -12.07 24.98
C LEU A 548 10.03 -11.19 23.73
N SER A 549 10.36 -9.90 23.89
CA SER A 549 10.31 -8.93 22.82
C SER A 549 11.51 -9.01 21.87
N SER A 550 11.24 -8.81 20.59
CA SER A 550 12.28 -8.80 19.55
C SER A 550 12.07 -7.68 18.53
N VAL A 551 13.17 -7.13 18.03
CA VAL A 551 13.19 -6.10 16.99
C VAL A 551 14.20 -6.51 15.94
N ARG A 552 13.78 -6.51 14.67
CA ARG A 552 14.65 -6.65 13.51
C ARG A 552 14.41 -5.49 12.57
N VAL A 553 15.48 -4.75 12.25
CA VAL A 553 15.44 -3.60 11.35
C VAL A 553 16.40 -3.82 10.19
N ASN A 554 15.91 -3.73 8.95
CA ASN A 554 16.76 -3.82 7.77
C ASN A 554 17.51 -2.49 7.55
N ARG A 555 16.83 -1.35 7.60
CA ARG A 555 17.43 -0.01 7.46
C ARG A 555 16.86 0.98 8.48
N LEU A 556 17.74 1.59 9.27
CA LEU A 556 17.41 2.66 10.21
C LEU A 556 18.12 3.95 9.77
N VAL A 557 17.37 5.02 9.52
CA VAL A 557 17.91 6.36 9.22
C VAL A 557 17.64 7.28 10.41
N VAL A 558 18.66 7.96 10.94
CA VAL A 558 18.53 8.88 12.07
C VAL A 558 19.13 10.24 11.70
N LEU A 559 18.31 11.28 11.69
CA LEU A 559 18.76 12.67 11.53
C LEU A 559 18.80 13.29 12.93
N ALA A 560 19.91 13.14 13.64
CA ALA A 560 20.03 13.52 15.04
C ALA A 560 20.22 15.04 15.23
N GLY A 561 20.89 15.74 14.32
CA GLY A 561 21.18 17.18 14.44
C GLY A 561 21.95 17.55 15.71
N GLY A 562 22.75 16.64 16.26
CA GLY A 562 23.45 16.79 17.53
C GLY A 562 22.70 16.28 18.77
N ALA A 563 21.45 15.82 18.65
CA ALA A 563 20.73 15.17 19.73
C ALA A 563 21.39 13.84 20.12
N ALA A 564 21.44 13.54 21.43
CA ALA A 564 21.88 12.23 21.89
C ALA A 564 20.82 11.17 21.55
N TRP A 565 21.25 9.99 21.10
CA TRP A 565 20.31 8.91 20.79
C TRP A 565 20.93 7.52 20.96
N ARG A 566 20.07 6.53 21.16
CA ARG A 566 20.41 5.10 21.26
C ARG A 566 19.46 4.28 20.39
N VAL A 567 19.99 3.20 19.83
CA VAL A 567 19.21 2.21 19.07
C VAL A 567 18.16 1.59 19.97
N ALA A 568 18.57 1.09 21.14
CA ALA A 568 17.63 0.47 22.07
C ALA A 568 17.98 0.66 23.55
N ASP A 569 16.95 0.49 24.36
CA ASP A 569 16.98 0.35 25.80
C ASP A 569 16.30 -0.97 26.15
N LEU A 570 17.03 -1.82 26.87
CA LEU A 570 16.59 -3.17 27.19
C LEU A 570 16.14 -3.30 28.65
N ALA A 571 16.12 -2.22 29.43
CA ALA A 571 15.63 -2.20 30.81
C ALA A 571 16.16 -3.35 31.71
N THR A 572 17.42 -3.77 31.52
CA THR A 572 18.10 -4.93 32.15
C THR A 572 17.57 -6.31 31.78
N LEU A 573 16.70 -6.39 30.77
CA LEU A 573 15.97 -7.57 30.33
C LEU A 573 16.55 -8.15 29.03
N ASN A 574 16.34 -9.45 28.83
CA ASN A 574 17.03 -10.23 27.80
C ASN A 574 16.25 -10.29 26.47
N GLY A 575 15.92 -9.13 25.90
CA GLY A 575 15.27 -9.04 24.58
C GLY A 575 16.25 -9.24 23.43
N THR A 576 15.74 -9.25 22.18
CA THR A 576 16.57 -9.32 20.97
C THR A 576 16.43 -8.06 20.12
N VAL A 577 17.53 -7.39 19.79
CA VAL A 577 17.54 -6.26 18.85
C VAL A 577 18.60 -6.46 17.78
N THR A 578 18.18 -6.50 16.53
CA THR A 578 19.06 -6.66 15.36
C THR A 578 18.81 -5.54 14.37
N VAL A 579 19.85 -4.80 13.99
CA VAL A 579 19.77 -3.73 12.99
C VAL A 579 20.81 -4.01 11.91
N ALA A 580 20.38 -4.27 10.68
CA ALA A 580 21.29 -4.62 9.60
C ALA A 580 22.10 -3.42 9.11
N ARG A 581 21.47 -2.24 8.98
CA ARG A 581 22.13 -0.99 8.56
C ARG A 581 21.57 0.24 9.27
N ILE A 582 22.46 1.12 9.72
CA ILE A 582 22.17 2.44 10.27
C ILE A 582 22.77 3.52 9.37
N GLU A 583 21.98 4.52 8.99
CA GLU A 583 22.42 5.76 8.37
C GLU A 583 22.14 6.91 9.33
N THR A 584 23.14 7.70 9.70
CA THR A 584 22.95 8.75 10.70
C THR A 584 23.85 9.96 10.45
N ASP A 585 23.52 11.14 10.97
CA ASP A 585 24.44 12.30 11.00
C ASP A 585 25.29 12.35 12.28
N THR A 586 24.93 11.57 13.31
CA THR A 586 25.68 11.46 14.58
C THR A 586 25.68 10.02 15.07
N ALA A 587 26.83 9.52 15.51
CA ALA A 587 26.93 8.16 16.04
C ALA A 587 26.06 7.99 17.32
N PRO A 588 25.49 6.80 17.56
CA PRO A 588 24.67 6.59 18.74
C PRO A 588 25.50 6.59 20.03
N ALA A 589 24.92 7.10 21.11
CA ALA A 589 25.57 7.23 22.41
C ALA A 589 25.85 5.88 23.08
N GLY A 590 26.98 5.77 23.79
CA GLY A 590 27.28 4.67 24.72
C GLY A 590 27.15 3.25 24.14
N GLY A 591 27.61 3.02 22.91
CA GLY A 591 27.50 1.69 22.27
C GLY A 591 26.23 1.50 21.43
N GLY A 592 25.30 2.45 21.47
CA GLY A 592 23.99 2.35 20.85
C GLY A 592 22.94 1.62 21.67
N PHE A 593 23.31 1.09 22.84
CA PHE A 593 22.38 0.39 23.73
C PHE A 593 22.43 0.96 25.14
N ALA A 594 21.31 0.96 25.84
CA ALA A 594 21.20 1.23 27.27
C ALA A 594 20.69 -0.01 28.01
N ASP A 595 21.10 -0.15 29.27
CA ASP A 595 20.53 -1.11 30.23
C ASP A 595 20.49 -2.56 29.68
N VAL A 596 21.59 -3.01 29.08
CA VAL A 596 21.69 -4.33 28.43
C VAL A 596 21.91 -5.43 29.47
N GLY A 597 20.94 -6.33 29.61
CA GLY A 597 21.08 -7.53 30.44
C GLY A 597 22.13 -8.50 29.88
N ALA A 598 22.76 -9.31 30.75
CA ALA A 598 23.89 -10.18 30.37
C ALA A 598 23.57 -11.22 29.28
N THR A 599 22.30 -11.53 29.04
CA THR A 599 21.87 -12.50 28.01
C THR A 599 21.04 -11.88 26.89
N ALA A 600 21.00 -10.54 26.81
CA ALA A 600 20.40 -9.85 25.68
C ALA A 600 21.18 -10.12 24.38
N VAL A 601 20.45 -10.35 23.29
CA VAL A 601 21.06 -10.54 21.96
C VAL A 601 20.95 -9.22 21.20
N THR A 602 22.07 -8.52 21.07
CA THR A 602 22.15 -7.27 20.32
C THR A 602 23.11 -7.42 19.14
N SER A 603 22.71 -6.94 17.97
CA SER A 603 23.61 -6.81 16.83
C SER A 603 23.31 -5.56 16.02
N ILE A 604 24.38 -4.84 15.67
CA ILE A 604 24.34 -3.77 14.69
C ILE A 604 25.30 -4.19 13.57
N GLY A 605 24.78 -4.27 12.34
CA GLY A 605 25.57 -4.57 11.15
C GLY A 605 26.39 -3.35 10.71
N GLU A 606 25.99 -2.73 9.60
CA GLU A 606 26.68 -1.57 9.03
C GLU A 606 26.20 -0.25 9.69
N ILE A 607 27.13 0.62 10.11
CA ILE A 607 26.83 2.01 10.49
C ILE A 607 27.49 2.96 9.50
N VAL A 608 26.68 3.79 8.84
CA VAL A 608 27.08 4.83 7.89
C VAL A 608 26.76 6.19 8.52
N VAL A 609 27.78 6.94 8.90
CA VAL A 609 27.62 8.32 9.41
C VAL A 609 27.86 9.31 8.27
N ASP A 610 26.93 10.24 8.05
CA ASP A 610 26.95 11.35 7.06
C ASP A 610 27.09 10.92 5.58
N GLN A 611 26.68 9.70 5.22
CA GLN A 611 26.98 9.06 3.92
C GLN A 611 28.48 8.97 3.54
N ALA A 612 29.36 9.53 4.34
CA ALA A 612 30.79 9.31 4.49
C ALA A 612 31.20 10.20 5.66
N SER A 613 32.02 9.72 6.60
CA SER A 613 32.93 10.67 7.26
C SER A 613 33.92 11.11 6.19
N ASN A 614 33.53 12.10 5.37
CA ASN A 614 34.45 12.78 4.48
C ASN A 614 35.45 13.48 5.39
N LEU A 615 36.56 12.80 5.67
CA LEU A 615 37.67 13.39 6.39
C LEU A 615 38.22 14.49 5.49
N THR A 616 37.97 15.75 5.84
CA THR A 616 38.67 16.87 5.22
C THR A 616 40.11 16.87 5.71
N ALA A 617 41.04 17.42 4.93
CA ALA A 617 42.46 17.47 5.28
C ALA A 617 42.73 18.19 6.62
N ALA A 618 41.78 19.03 7.07
CA ALA A 618 41.80 19.74 8.35
C ALA A 618 41.22 18.94 9.52
N ALA A 619 40.40 17.90 9.28
CA ALA A 619 39.85 17.02 10.32
C ALA A 619 40.89 16.02 10.87
N VAL A 620 42.08 15.97 10.26
CA VAL A 620 43.20 15.13 10.66
C VAL A 620 44.37 16.05 11.03
N VAL A 621 44.28 16.77 12.16
CA VAL A 621 45.36 17.67 12.61
C VAL A 621 45.64 17.48 14.10
N GLY A 622 46.89 17.08 14.40
CA GLY A 622 47.44 16.90 15.73
C GLY A 622 47.59 15.42 16.11
N ASP A 623 48.56 15.10 16.97
CA ASP A 623 48.72 13.81 17.66
C ASP A 623 47.51 13.43 18.54
N THR A 624 46.41 14.19 18.46
CA THR A 624 45.16 13.90 19.13
C THR A 624 44.36 12.89 18.31
N ASP A 625 44.40 11.67 18.83
CA ASP A 625 43.64 10.49 18.45
C ASP A 625 42.30 10.80 17.75
N LEU A 626 42.22 10.51 16.45
CA LEU A 626 40.95 10.06 15.87
C LEU A 626 40.71 8.65 16.43
N ALA A 627 40.37 8.53 17.72
CA ALA A 627 39.91 7.26 18.26
C ALA A 627 38.57 6.97 17.59
N PRO A 628 38.49 6.01 16.65
CA PRO A 628 37.19 5.56 16.19
C PRO A 628 36.47 5.11 17.45
N SER A 629 35.29 5.65 17.73
CA SER A 629 34.57 5.21 18.93
C SER A 629 34.44 3.68 18.85
N ALA A 630 34.29 3.00 19.99
CA ALA A 630 33.96 1.58 20.03
C ALA A 630 32.63 1.23 19.31
N VAL A 631 32.00 2.21 18.64
CA VAL A 631 30.73 2.18 17.90
C VAL A 631 30.87 2.84 16.50
N GLY A 632 32.06 3.31 16.11
CA GLY A 632 32.29 4.09 14.89
C GLY A 632 32.03 3.33 13.57
N PRO A 633 31.90 4.07 12.45
CA PRO A 633 31.46 3.53 11.16
C PRO A 633 32.35 2.39 10.66
N ALA A 634 31.75 1.43 9.96
CA ALA A 634 32.48 0.32 9.33
C ALA A 634 33.39 0.79 8.17
N ARG A 635 33.34 2.09 7.82
CA ARG A 635 34.10 2.68 6.73
C ARG A 635 34.50 4.15 7.00
N HIS A 636 35.78 4.47 6.79
CA HIS A 636 36.32 5.83 6.78
C HIS A 636 36.79 6.19 5.38
N ILE A 637 36.43 7.38 4.87
CA ILE A 637 36.78 7.80 3.51
C ILE A 637 37.54 9.13 3.54
N LEU A 638 38.82 9.10 3.16
CA LEU A 638 39.65 10.28 2.96
C LEU A 638 39.50 10.76 1.51
N THR A 639 38.84 11.89 1.32
CA THR A 639 38.60 12.50 0.00
C THR A 639 39.46 13.73 -0.29
N ALA A 640 40.04 14.36 0.74
CA ALA A 640 40.83 15.57 0.61
C ALA A 640 42.34 15.31 0.42
N PRO A 641 43.07 16.18 -0.31
CA PRO A 641 44.53 16.14 -0.39
C PRO A 641 45.22 16.18 0.98
N LEU A 642 46.19 15.29 1.21
CA LEU A 642 47.05 15.36 2.39
C LEU A 642 48.17 16.39 2.18
N THR A 643 48.45 17.21 3.20
CA THR A 643 49.53 18.19 3.22
C THR A 643 50.74 17.79 4.08
N ALA A 644 50.62 16.69 4.82
CA ALA A 644 51.66 16.03 5.63
C ALA A 644 51.31 14.55 5.79
N ASP A 645 52.27 13.69 6.16
CA ASP A 645 51.97 12.29 6.52
C ASP A 645 51.04 12.28 7.74
N ARG A 646 50.04 11.39 7.71
CA ARG A 646 49.03 11.29 8.77
C ARG A 646 48.89 9.85 9.24
N THR A 647 48.87 9.65 10.54
CA THR A 647 48.60 8.34 11.16
C THR A 647 47.23 8.33 11.81
N VAL A 648 46.51 7.24 11.64
CA VAL A 648 45.27 6.91 12.35
C VAL A 648 45.61 5.80 13.34
N THR A 649 45.47 6.11 14.62
CA THR A 649 45.58 5.13 15.70
C THR A 649 44.26 4.39 15.82
N GLU A 650 44.29 3.06 15.68
CA GLU A 650 43.11 2.22 15.83
C GLU A 650 42.73 2.10 17.33
N PRO A 651 41.46 1.81 17.68
CA PRO A 651 41.06 1.64 19.08
C PRO A 651 41.88 0.54 19.75
N THR A 652 42.31 0.75 21.00
CA THR A 652 43.08 -0.25 21.76
C THR A 652 42.25 -1.46 22.20
N ALA A 653 40.91 -1.42 22.07
CA ALA A 653 40.02 -2.54 22.30
C ALA A 653 38.75 -2.46 21.43
N ALA A 654 38.27 -3.60 20.95
CA ALA A 654 37.00 -3.74 20.24
C ALA A 654 36.38 -5.15 20.43
N ALA A 655 35.17 -5.38 19.91
CA ALA A 655 34.58 -6.72 19.86
C ALA A 655 35.32 -7.60 18.84
N GLN A 656 35.60 -8.86 19.18
CA GLN A 656 36.24 -9.82 18.27
C GLN A 656 35.43 -9.96 16.96
N GLY A 657 36.11 -9.90 15.82
CA GLY A 657 35.51 -9.96 14.48
C GLY A 657 35.05 -8.60 13.92
N ARG A 658 35.10 -7.52 14.70
CA ARG A 658 34.77 -6.17 14.21
C ARG A 658 35.73 -5.76 13.10
N SER A 659 35.21 -5.20 12.01
CA SER A 659 36.02 -4.72 10.87
C SER A 659 35.79 -3.23 10.58
N ILE A 660 36.84 -2.51 10.18
CA ILE A 660 36.83 -1.10 9.76
C ILE A 660 37.55 -1.00 8.41
N THR A 661 36.92 -0.37 7.41
CA THR A 661 37.51 -0.15 6.08
C THR A 661 37.94 1.30 5.89
N TYR A 662 39.23 1.53 5.69
CA TYR A 662 39.80 2.85 5.43
C TYR A 662 40.01 2.99 3.92
N THR A 663 39.34 3.96 3.28
CA THR A 663 39.42 4.23 1.83
C THR A 663 40.03 5.61 1.59
N ARG A 664 41.11 5.69 0.81
CA ARG A 664 41.66 6.95 0.31
C ARG A 664 41.27 7.09 -1.15
N THR A 665 40.43 8.06 -1.48
CA THR A 665 39.92 8.18 -2.86
C THR A 665 41.00 8.71 -3.80
N ALA A 666 40.79 8.56 -5.10
CA ALA A 666 41.67 9.14 -6.12
C ALA A 666 41.73 10.68 -6.05
N ALA A 667 40.69 11.33 -5.50
CA ALA A 667 40.63 12.77 -5.29
C ALA A 667 41.52 13.25 -4.12
N ALA A 668 41.92 12.36 -3.19
CA ALA A 668 42.87 12.66 -2.12
C ALA A 668 44.33 12.67 -2.63
N THR A 669 44.57 13.51 -3.65
CA THR A 669 45.86 13.69 -4.34
C THR A 669 46.91 14.27 -3.39
N GLY A 670 48.17 13.84 -3.48
CA GLY A 670 49.26 14.40 -2.67
C GLY A 670 50.31 13.35 -2.33
N ARG A 671 51.57 13.78 -2.17
CA ARG A 671 52.73 12.91 -1.94
C ARG A 671 52.79 12.25 -0.55
N TYR A 672 51.93 12.68 0.36
CA TYR A 672 51.96 12.26 1.75
C TYR A 672 51.17 10.97 1.99
N ARG A 673 51.57 10.20 3.00
CA ARG A 673 51.02 8.90 3.36
C ARG A 673 49.86 9.05 4.33
N TRP A 674 48.83 8.24 4.13
CA TRP A 674 47.82 7.96 5.15
C TRP A 674 48.16 6.62 5.76
N ILE A 675 48.54 6.60 7.03
CA ILE A 675 48.97 5.42 7.77
C ILE A 675 47.84 5.02 8.72
N VAL A 676 47.46 3.75 8.74
CA VAL A 676 46.43 3.20 9.63
C VAL A 676 47.06 2.04 10.39
N GLY A 677 47.18 2.19 11.71
CA GLY A 677 48.03 1.31 12.51
C GLY A 677 49.48 1.37 12.01
N SER A 678 50.00 0.27 11.48
CA SER A 678 51.34 0.16 10.89
C SER A 678 51.37 0.18 9.35
N GLU A 679 50.23 0.33 8.68
CA GLU A 679 50.12 0.14 7.22
C GLU A 679 49.72 1.43 6.49
N SER A 680 50.22 1.63 5.27
CA SER A 680 49.85 2.79 4.45
C SER A 680 48.69 2.49 3.50
N VAL A 681 47.76 3.44 3.39
CA VAL A 681 46.68 3.47 2.39
C VAL A 681 47.06 4.46 1.29
N ASP A 682 47.37 3.93 0.12
CA ASP A 682 47.75 4.70 -1.07
C ASP A 682 46.56 5.51 -1.63
N THR A 683 46.83 6.56 -2.41
CA THR A 683 45.78 7.26 -3.16
C THR A 683 45.04 6.31 -4.09
N GLY A 684 43.71 6.31 -4.04
CA GLY A 684 42.89 5.31 -4.75
C GLY A 684 42.99 3.92 -4.11
N GLY A 685 43.45 3.80 -2.88
CA GLY A 685 43.60 2.56 -2.12
C GLY A 685 42.57 2.42 -1.01
N TRP A 686 42.35 1.19 -0.55
CA TRP A 686 41.63 0.91 0.69
C TRP A 686 42.26 -0.26 1.44
N ILE A 687 42.10 -0.27 2.77
CA ILE A 687 42.43 -1.41 3.63
C ILE A 687 41.26 -1.70 4.57
N THR A 688 41.02 -2.97 4.88
CA THR A 688 40.08 -3.41 5.92
C THR A 688 40.85 -4.02 7.07
N ARG A 689 40.61 -3.49 8.27
CA ARG A 689 41.24 -3.89 9.52
C ARG A 689 40.20 -4.60 10.38
N THR A 690 40.52 -5.77 10.91
CA THR A 690 39.63 -6.58 11.76
C THR A 690 40.26 -6.82 13.13
N TRP A 691 39.50 -6.60 14.20
CA TRP A 691 39.91 -6.88 15.57
C TRP A 691 39.82 -8.37 15.89
N THR A 692 40.93 -8.99 16.28
CA THR A 692 41.02 -10.43 16.56
C THR A 692 40.66 -10.81 18.00
N GLY A 693 40.36 -9.81 18.84
CA GLY A 693 40.24 -9.96 20.30
C GLY A 693 41.42 -9.37 21.05
N THR A 694 42.62 -9.34 20.43
CA THR A 694 43.84 -8.80 21.03
C THR A 694 44.54 -7.73 20.20
N ALA A 695 44.30 -7.68 18.88
CA ALA A 695 44.90 -6.70 17.99
C ALA A 695 44.04 -6.43 16.74
N TRP A 696 44.27 -5.30 16.09
CA TRP A 696 43.79 -5.04 14.74
C TRP A 696 44.72 -5.68 13.71
N THR A 697 44.14 -6.40 12.76
CA THR A 697 44.86 -7.09 11.68
C THR A 697 44.26 -6.72 10.34
N THR A 698 45.09 -6.53 9.31
CA THR A 698 44.56 -6.30 7.95
C THR A 698 44.00 -7.61 7.40
N THR A 699 42.71 -7.61 7.08
CA THR A 699 42.00 -8.77 6.51
C THR A 699 41.75 -8.62 5.02
N ALA A 700 41.76 -7.39 4.50
CA ALA A 700 41.67 -7.14 3.07
C ALA A 700 42.34 -5.81 2.68
N ARG A 701 42.80 -5.70 1.43
CA ARG A 701 43.25 -4.44 0.82
C ARG A 701 42.93 -4.43 -0.66
N GLY A 702 42.83 -3.24 -1.24
CA GLY A 702 42.65 -3.10 -2.69
C GLY A 702 42.90 -1.68 -3.17
N ARG A 703 42.78 -1.49 -4.49
CA ARG A 703 42.64 -0.16 -5.10
C ARG A 703 41.20 0.02 -5.55
N THR A 704 40.65 1.20 -5.33
CA THR A 704 39.49 1.69 -6.07
C THR A 704 39.95 1.95 -7.49
N GLU A 705 40.03 0.89 -8.30
CA GLU A 705 39.80 1.06 -9.73
C GLU A 705 38.48 1.82 -9.89
N PRO A 706 38.38 2.82 -10.79
CA PRO A 706 37.10 3.50 -11.03
C PRO A 706 36.07 2.40 -11.26
N SER A 707 35.06 2.30 -10.39
CA SER A 707 34.09 1.22 -10.45
C SER A 707 33.44 1.23 -11.83
N ALA A 708 33.93 0.37 -12.72
CA ALA A 708 33.11 -0.20 -13.75
C ALA A 708 31.98 -0.89 -12.98
N VAL A 709 30.76 -0.42 -13.18
CA VAL A 709 29.55 -1.07 -12.67
C VAL A 709 29.69 -2.55 -13.02
N ALA A 710 29.87 -3.41 -12.01
CA ALA A 710 30.03 -4.84 -12.23
C ALA A 710 28.82 -5.31 -13.01
N ALA A 711 29.02 -5.72 -14.27
CA ALA A 711 27.94 -6.26 -15.07
C ALA A 711 27.43 -7.53 -14.36
N PRO A 712 26.11 -7.72 -14.27
CA PRO A 712 25.56 -8.93 -13.65
C PRO A 712 26.13 -10.18 -14.34
N ILE A 713 26.50 -11.16 -13.52
CA ILE A 713 27.08 -12.43 -13.97
C ILE A 713 26.00 -13.20 -14.74
N PRO A 714 26.18 -13.56 -16.02
CA PRO A 714 25.33 -14.56 -16.61
C PRO A 714 25.61 -15.90 -15.91
N ALA A 715 24.61 -16.46 -15.23
CA ALA A 715 24.74 -17.80 -14.62
C ALA A 715 25.02 -18.84 -15.72
N ALA A 716 25.63 -19.99 -15.40
CA ALA A 716 25.78 -21.09 -16.36
C ALA A 716 24.43 -21.42 -17.01
N GLY A 717 24.43 -21.62 -18.33
CA GLY A 717 23.22 -21.82 -19.15
C GLY A 717 22.43 -20.54 -19.48
N SER A 718 22.85 -19.35 -19.05
CA SER A 718 22.14 -18.10 -19.31
C SER A 718 22.50 -17.50 -20.66
N TYR A 719 21.53 -16.84 -21.30
CA TYR A 719 21.78 -16.06 -22.51
C TYR A 719 22.20 -14.63 -22.17
N ALA A 720 23.23 -14.14 -22.84
CA ALA A 720 23.76 -12.80 -22.69
C ALA A 720 23.96 -12.13 -24.07
N PHE A 721 23.84 -10.81 -24.10
CA PHE A 721 24.18 -9.96 -25.24
C PHE A 721 24.65 -8.60 -24.69
N THR A 722 25.26 -7.76 -25.54
CA THR A 722 25.73 -6.44 -25.14
C THR A 722 24.57 -5.57 -24.62
N ALA A 723 24.70 -5.05 -23.40
CA ALA A 723 23.71 -4.14 -22.82
C ALA A 723 23.57 -2.86 -23.66
N VAL A 724 22.33 -2.46 -23.93
CA VAL A 724 22.00 -1.28 -24.77
C VAL A 724 20.83 -0.50 -24.22
N SER A 725 20.76 0.79 -24.56
CA SER A 725 19.67 1.70 -24.18
C SER A 725 18.41 1.58 -25.05
N GLY A 726 18.48 0.87 -26.19
CA GLY A 726 17.36 0.65 -27.09
C GLY A 726 17.58 -0.50 -28.07
N THR A 727 16.47 -1.05 -28.60
CA THR A 727 16.49 -2.00 -29.72
C THR A 727 15.46 -1.58 -30.76
N SER A 728 15.75 -1.84 -32.04
CA SER A 728 14.80 -1.64 -33.14
C SER A 728 14.78 -2.88 -34.05
N THR A 729 13.82 -2.93 -34.96
CA THR A 729 13.83 -3.86 -36.11
C THR A 729 14.39 -3.15 -37.32
N SER A 730 15.32 -3.76 -38.04
CA SER A 730 15.83 -3.20 -39.29
C SER A 730 16.15 -4.28 -40.32
N SER A 731 15.77 -4.02 -41.57
CA SER A 731 16.22 -4.75 -42.75
C SER A 731 17.57 -4.23 -43.28
N ALA A 732 18.16 -3.21 -42.63
CA ALA A 732 19.26 -2.43 -43.16
C ALA A 732 20.65 -3.07 -43.00
N SER A 733 20.77 -4.40 -42.96
CA SER A 733 22.08 -5.07 -43.07
C SER A 733 22.28 -5.50 -44.53
N PRO A 734 23.13 -4.81 -45.32
CA PRO A 734 23.43 -5.20 -46.69
C PRO A 734 23.97 -6.63 -46.78
N ASN A 735 23.69 -7.30 -47.90
CA ASN A 735 24.22 -8.63 -48.16
C ASN A 735 25.76 -8.56 -48.16
N GLN A 736 26.40 -9.54 -47.53
CA GLN A 736 27.86 -9.68 -47.45
C GLN A 736 28.56 -8.53 -46.71
N GLN A 737 27.86 -7.82 -45.82
CA GLN A 737 28.46 -6.83 -44.92
C GLN A 737 28.45 -7.35 -43.48
N VAL A 738 29.63 -7.71 -42.96
CA VAL A 738 29.77 -8.07 -41.55
C VAL A 738 29.66 -6.84 -40.69
N ARG A 739 28.93 -6.97 -39.58
CA ARG A 739 28.77 -5.94 -38.55
C ARG A 739 29.22 -6.50 -37.21
N ALA A 740 30.15 -5.84 -36.55
CA ALA A 740 30.73 -6.25 -35.29
C ALA A 740 30.41 -5.23 -34.19
N GLN A 741 29.86 -5.71 -33.07
CA GLN A 741 29.52 -4.89 -31.91
C GLN A 741 30.46 -5.21 -30.74
N PRO A 742 30.80 -4.23 -29.88
CA PRO A 742 31.65 -4.47 -28.74
C PRO A 742 30.94 -5.31 -27.68
N TRP A 743 31.68 -6.21 -27.04
CA TRP A 743 31.24 -7.03 -25.92
C TRP A 743 32.35 -7.06 -24.87
N LEU A 744 32.14 -6.29 -23.80
CA LEU A 744 33.09 -6.16 -22.71
C LEU A 744 32.81 -7.24 -21.65
N LEU A 745 33.83 -8.06 -21.36
CA LEU A 745 33.81 -9.07 -20.32
C LEU A 745 34.68 -8.63 -19.14
N ASP A 746 34.08 -8.53 -17.95
CA ASP A 746 34.79 -8.20 -16.70
C ASP A 746 35.59 -9.38 -16.13
N ARG A 747 35.33 -10.59 -16.62
CA ARG A 747 35.93 -11.85 -16.17
C ARG A 747 36.02 -12.84 -17.32
N SER A 748 36.70 -13.97 -17.09
CA SER A 748 36.68 -15.07 -18.07
C SER A 748 35.31 -15.75 -18.09
N VAL A 749 34.75 -15.97 -19.28
CA VAL A 749 33.49 -16.73 -19.47
C VAL A 749 33.71 -17.87 -20.46
N THR A 750 32.99 -18.97 -20.30
CA THR A 750 32.92 -20.04 -21.30
C THR A 750 31.56 -19.98 -21.97
N ILE A 751 31.50 -20.00 -23.30
CA ILE A 751 30.26 -20.00 -24.07
C ILE A 751 30.14 -21.25 -24.93
N ASP A 752 28.92 -21.71 -25.17
CA ASP A 752 28.64 -22.91 -25.96
C ASP A 752 27.53 -22.74 -27.02
N ARG A 753 26.89 -21.58 -27.07
CA ARG A 753 25.96 -21.18 -28.15
C ARG A 753 26.14 -19.72 -28.55
N ILE A 754 25.84 -19.43 -29.80
CA ILE A 754 25.77 -18.06 -30.37
C ILE A 754 24.58 -17.99 -31.33
N GLY A 755 23.86 -16.86 -31.35
CA GLY A 755 22.65 -16.72 -32.15
C GLY A 755 22.29 -15.27 -32.49
N VAL A 756 21.24 -15.13 -33.30
CA VAL A 756 20.67 -13.86 -33.76
C VAL A 756 19.13 -13.95 -33.75
N GLU A 757 18.46 -12.81 -33.61
CA GLU A 757 17.00 -12.73 -33.66
C GLU A 757 16.51 -12.19 -35.00
N VAL A 758 15.85 -13.06 -35.76
CA VAL A 758 15.17 -12.74 -37.02
C VAL A 758 13.71 -12.41 -36.72
N THR A 759 13.32 -11.18 -37.04
CA THR A 759 11.96 -10.65 -36.79
C THR A 759 11.07 -10.70 -38.04
N VAL A 760 11.66 -10.76 -39.23
CA VAL A 760 10.98 -11.06 -40.50
C VAL A 760 11.91 -11.94 -41.33
N ALA A 761 11.42 -13.09 -41.80
CA ALA A 761 12.18 -14.02 -42.62
C ALA A 761 12.66 -13.38 -43.94
N GLY A 762 13.88 -13.69 -44.34
CA GLY A 762 14.42 -13.37 -45.66
C GLY A 762 13.87 -14.28 -46.75
N GLY A 763 14.32 -14.07 -47.98
CA GLY A 763 14.07 -15.00 -49.09
C GLY A 763 14.70 -16.38 -48.82
N ALA A 764 14.13 -17.43 -49.39
CA ALA A 764 14.60 -18.80 -49.20
C ALA A 764 16.12 -18.93 -49.45
N GLY A 765 16.82 -19.58 -48.53
CA GLY A 765 18.27 -19.78 -48.59
C GLY A 765 19.10 -18.65 -48.00
N THR A 766 18.48 -17.56 -47.53
CA THR A 766 19.18 -16.49 -46.80
C THR A 766 19.76 -17.03 -45.49
N LYS A 767 20.99 -16.62 -45.17
CA LYS A 767 21.72 -17.07 -43.97
C LYS A 767 22.29 -15.91 -43.17
N TRP A 768 22.48 -16.14 -41.87
CA TRP A 768 23.30 -15.30 -41.00
C TRP A 768 24.52 -16.08 -40.53
N ARG A 769 25.72 -15.61 -40.87
CA ARG A 769 26.97 -16.18 -40.35
C ARG A 769 27.44 -15.38 -39.15
N LEU A 770 27.78 -16.07 -38.07
CA LEU A 770 28.06 -15.49 -36.76
C LEU A 770 29.52 -15.72 -36.35
N GLY A 771 30.09 -14.81 -35.56
CA GLY A 771 31.45 -15.00 -35.06
C GLY A 771 31.88 -14.02 -33.98
N ILE A 772 33.12 -14.19 -33.53
CA ILE A 772 33.76 -13.38 -32.49
C ILE A 772 35.17 -13.01 -32.95
N TYR A 773 35.51 -11.73 -32.89
CA TYR A 773 36.87 -11.22 -33.07
C TYR A 773 37.46 -10.78 -31.73
N ALA A 774 38.76 -10.97 -31.56
CA ALA A 774 39.52 -10.36 -30.48
C ALA A 774 39.62 -8.85 -30.72
N ASP A 775 39.79 -8.06 -29.66
CA ASP A 775 40.22 -6.69 -29.82
C ASP A 775 41.67 -6.63 -30.35
N ASN A 776 41.97 -5.67 -31.23
CA ASN A 776 43.32 -5.48 -31.76
C ASN A 776 44.25 -4.67 -30.84
N GLY A 777 43.82 -4.35 -29.62
CA GLY A 777 44.52 -3.53 -28.64
C GLY A 777 44.21 -2.04 -28.73
N ASN A 778 43.44 -1.59 -29.72
CA ASN A 778 43.08 -0.19 -29.94
C ASN A 778 41.56 0.06 -29.87
N GLY A 779 40.77 -0.90 -29.39
CA GLY A 779 39.30 -0.78 -29.40
C GLY A 779 38.69 -1.01 -30.78
N TYR A 780 39.25 -1.95 -31.56
CA TYR A 780 38.75 -2.36 -32.87
C TYR A 780 38.77 -3.90 -33.01
N PRO A 781 37.86 -4.49 -33.81
CA PRO A 781 37.91 -5.91 -34.13
C PRO A 781 39.23 -6.23 -34.84
N GLY A 782 39.89 -7.29 -34.37
CA GLY A 782 41.20 -7.74 -34.82
C GLY A 782 41.14 -9.14 -35.43
N ALA A 783 41.86 -10.09 -34.82
CA ALA A 783 41.91 -11.48 -35.27
C ALA A 783 40.60 -12.22 -34.98
N LEU A 784 40.17 -13.07 -35.91
CA LEU A 784 39.03 -13.95 -35.75
C LEU A 784 39.32 -15.01 -34.68
N VAL A 785 38.43 -15.12 -33.69
CA VAL A 785 38.52 -16.08 -32.58
C VAL A 785 37.57 -17.24 -32.82
N LEU A 786 36.41 -16.94 -33.39
CA LEU A 786 35.37 -17.92 -33.69
C LEU A 786 34.66 -17.55 -34.99
N ASP A 787 34.62 -18.49 -35.92
CA ASP A 787 33.61 -18.55 -36.98
C ASP A 787 32.61 -19.65 -36.61
N ALA A 788 31.38 -19.26 -36.29
CA ALA A 788 30.34 -20.18 -35.83
C ALA A 788 29.48 -20.74 -36.98
N ASP A 789 29.92 -20.55 -38.23
CA ASP A 789 29.18 -20.95 -39.43
C ASP A 789 27.81 -20.22 -39.54
N ALA A 790 27.01 -20.60 -40.53
CA ALA A 790 25.72 -20.00 -40.81
C ALA A 790 24.56 -20.61 -39.98
N VAL A 791 23.62 -19.74 -39.61
CA VAL A 791 22.25 -20.08 -39.18
C VAL A 791 21.22 -19.57 -40.19
N ALA A 792 20.00 -20.11 -40.14
CA ALA A 792 18.93 -19.74 -41.05
C ALA A 792 18.52 -18.26 -40.88
N GLY A 793 18.46 -17.52 -42.00
CA GLY A 793 17.91 -16.16 -42.06
C GLY A 793 16.51 -16.09 -42.67
N ASP A 794 16.03 -17.18 -43.25
CA ASP A 794 14.69 -17.35 -43.82
C ASP A 794 13.65 -17.92 -42.82
N VAL A 795 13.98 -17.91 -41.53
CA VAL A 795 13.10 -18.35 -40.44
C VAL A 795 12.97 -17.24 -39.39
N VAL A 796 11.75 -16.94 -38.97
CA VAL A 796 11.49 -15.99 -37.87
C VAL A 796 11.73 -16.67 -36.53
N GLY A 797 12.49 -16.02 -35.64
CA GLY A 797 12.75 -16.51 -34.29
C GLY A 797 14.13 -16.14 -33.76
N MET A 798 14.45 -16.65 -32.57
CA MET A 798 15.81 -16.66 -32.04
C MET A 798 16.52 -17.91 -32.59
N ILE A 799 17.39 -17.71 -33.58
CA ILE A 799 18.07 -18.81 -34.26
C ILE A 799 19.52 -18.86 -33.76
N GLU A 800 19.96 -20.02 -33.33
CA GLU A 800 21.26 -20.21 -32.71
C GLU A 800 22.01 -21.44 -33.23
N LYS A 801 23.31 -21.44 -33.02
CA LYS A 801 24.22 -22.54 -33.32
C LYS A 801 24.94 -22.97 -32.05
N THR A 802 25.00 -24.27 -31.82
CA THR A 802 25.90 -24.85 -30.81
C THR A 802 27.33 -24.81 -31.34
N ILE A 803 28.27 -24.33 -30.51
CA ILE A 803 29.69 -24.23 -30.83
C ILE A 803 30.50 -25.12 -29.88
N THR A 804 31.74 -25.44 -30.25
CA THR A 804 32.69 -26.01 -29.28
C THR A 804 32.88 -24.98 -28.16
N ALA A 805 32.80 -25.44 -26.91
CA ALA A 805 32.89 -24.58 -25.74
C ALA A 805 34.14 -23.69 -25.81
N LEU A 806 33.92 -22.38 -25.90
CA LEU A 806 34.96 -21.37 -26.10
C LEU A 806 35.13 -20.57 -24.83
N ARG A 807 36.32 -20.64 -24.24
CA ARG A 807 36.69 -19.83 -23.07
C ARG A 807 37.29 -18.51 -23.51
N LEU A 808 36.57 -17.42 -23.25
CA LEU A 808 37.00 -16.05 -23.49
C LEU A 808 37.50 -15.44 -22.18
N PRO A 809 38.79 -15.03 -22.08
CA PRO A 809 39.29 -14.25 -20.96
C PRO A 809 38.53 -12.92 -20.76
N ALA A 810 38.72 -12.31 -19.58
CA ALA A 810 38.29 -10.94 -19.33
C ALA A 810 38.93 -10.01 -20.38
N GLY A 811 38.15 -9.07 -20.93
CA GLY A 811 38.61 -8.19 -21.99
C GLY A 811 37.49 -7.72 -22.92
N LEU A 812 37.89 -6.95 -23.94
CA LEU A 812 37.00 -6.51 -25.00
C LEU A 812 37.00 -7.52 -26.15
N TRP A 813 35.81 -7.93 -26.56
CA TRP A 813 35.56 -8.81 -27.69
C TRP A 813 34.58 -8.17 -28.66
N TRP A 814 34.53 -8.68 -29.89
CA TRP A 814 33.69 -8.14 -30.94
C TRP A 814 32.80 -9.24 -31.50
N VAL A 815 31.53 -9.26 -31.10
CA VAL A 815 30.57 -10.24 -31.63
C VAL A 815 30.00 -9.74 -32.95
N ALA A 816 30.04 -10.61 -33.97
CA ALA A 816 29.83 -10.22 -35.35
C ALA A 816 28.76 -11.08 -36.02
N ALA A 817 28.03 -10.46 -36.94
CA ALA A 817 27.07 -11.13 -37.80
C ALA A 817 27.14 -10.58 -39.23
N VAL A 818 27.01 -11.46 -40.22
CA VAL A 818 26.90 -11.09 -41.64
C VAL A 818 25.75 -11.84 -42.29
N MET A 819 24.93 -11.11 -43.03
CA MET A 819 23.91 -11.71 -43.89
C MET A 819 24.56 -12.21 -45.18
N GLN A 820 24.24 -13.42 -45.59
CA GLN A 820 24.72 -14.07 -46.81
C GLN A 820 23.56 -14.68 -47.59
N ASP A 821 23.76 -14.86 -48.90
CA ASP A 821 22.82 -15.55 -49.79
C ASP A 821 21.41 -14.93 -49.88
N ALA A 822 21.24 -13.64 -49.53
CA ALA A 822 19.97 -12.94 -49.65
C ALA A 822 19.66 -12.57 -51.12
N ALA A 823 19.00 -13.48 -51.86
CA ALA A 823 18.79 -13.34 -53.30
C ALA A 823 17.87 -12.18 -53.72
N THR A 824 16.79 -11.91 -52.96
CA THR A 824 15.80 -10.86 -53.30
C THR A 824 15.28 -10.09 -52.09
N THR A 825 15.05 -10.79 -50.96
CA THR A 825 14.43 -10.21 -49.76
C THR A 825 15.38 -10.36 -48.57
N PRO A 826 15.99 -9.28 -48.07
CA PRO A 826 16.74 -9.31 -46.83
C PRO A 826 15.83 -9.67 -45.63
N PRO A 827 16.30 -10.46 -44.65
CA PRO A 827 15.61 -10.65 -43.40
C PRO A 827 15.65 -9.35 -42.59
N THR A 828 14.60 -9.12 -41.80
CA THR A 828 14.62 -8.06 -40.79
C THR A 828 15.10 -8.67 -39.48
N VAL A 829 16.17 -8.15 -38.90
CA VAL A 829 16.68 -8.61 -37.60
C VAL A 829 16.46 -7.56 -36.53
N ARG A 830 16.44 -8.00 -35.27
CA ARG A 830 16.58 -7.08 -34.15
C ARG A 830 17.98 -6.49 -34.20
N VAL A 831 18.08 -5.18 -34.16
CA VAL A 831 19.34 -4.44 -34.16
C VAL A 831 19.48 -3.62 -32.90
N LEU A 832 20.73 -3.41 -32.49
CA LEU A 832 21.11 -2.44 -31.47
C LEU A 832 21.26 -1.07 -32.15
N ASN A 833 20.68 -0.03 -31.55
CA ASN A 833 20.82 1.35 -32.04
C ASN A 833 21.97 2.07 -31.33
N ALA A 834 22.56 3.05 -32.00
CA ALA A 834 23.67 3.81 -31.46
C ALA A 834 23.26 4.70 -30.28
N TRP A 835 23.71 4.36 -29.06
CA TRP A 835 23.97 5.29 -27.95
C TRP A 835 24.92 4.63 -26.93
N SER A 836 25.99 5.36 -26.57
CA SER A 836 27.12 5.01 -25.68
C SER A 836 27.31 3.53 -25.29
N PRO A 837 27.96 2.70 -26.14
CA PRO A 837 28.53 1.45 -25.63
C PRO A 837 29.49 1.76 -24.47
N PRO A 838 29.71 0.82 -23.53
CA PRO A 838 30.59 1.02 -22.38
C PRO A 838 32.07 1.21 -22.74
N VAL A 839 32.40 1.31 -24.03
CA VAL A 839 33.75 1.45 -24.56
C VAL A 839 33.80 2.69 -25.46
N MET A 840 34.75 3.59 -25.21
CA MET A 840 35.03 4.68 -26.14
C MET A 840 35.53 4.09 -27.47
N MET A 841 34.83 4.38 -28.57
CA MET A 841 35.31 4.07 -29.91
C MET A 841 36.13 5.23 -30.44
N THR A 842 37.37 4.96 -30.79
CA THR A 842 38.22 5.91 -31.51
C THR A 842 37.69 6.04 -32.94
N LEU A 843 37.41 7.26 -33.43
CA LEU A 843 36.88 7.49 -34.79
C LEU A 843 37.99 7.72 -35.85
N GLY A 844 39.22 7.31 -35.56
CA GLY A 844 40.40 7.69 -36.34
C GLY A 844 40.72 9.19 -36.25
N THR A 845 41.53 9.71 -37.18
CA THR A 845 41.98 11.11 -37.21
C THR A 845 41.06 12.04 -38.03
N ALA A 846 39.99 11.52 -38.64
CA ALA A 846 39.05 12.32 -39.41
C ALA A 846 38.00 12.96 -38.50
N LEU A 847 37.59 14.20 -38.79
CA LEU A 847 36.47 14.83 -38.10
C LEU A 847 35.19 13.99 -38.34
N PRO A 848 34.35 13.76 -37.30
CA PRO A 848 33.06 13.10 -37.49
C PRO A 848 32.23 13.88 -38.52
N ALA A 849 31.58 13.18 -39.45
CA ALA A 849 30.69 13.82 -40.41
C ALA A 849 29.52 14.51 -39.66
N ASN A 850 29.09 15.65 -40.17
CA ASN A 850 27.98 16.39 -39.58
C ASN A 850 26.71 15.51 -39.61
N GLY A 851 26.18 15.15 -38.43
CA GLY A 851 25.07 14.19 -38.30
C GLY A 851 25.47 12.74 -37.97
N SER A 852 26.73 12.44 -37.64
CA SER A 852 27.12 11.12 -37.11
C SER A 852 26.52 10.86 -35.72
N VAL A 853 25.30 10.34 -35.70
CA VAL A 853 24.56 9.97 -34.46
C VAL A 853 25.09 8.64 -33.93
N GLY A 854 26.19 8.66 -33.16
CA GLY A 854 26.76 7.51 -32.44
C GLY A 854 27.17 6.31 -33.30
N ALA A 855 28.28 5.64 -32.95
CA ALA A 855 28.57 4.33 -33.50
C ALA A 855 27.99 3.24 -32.57
N ALA A 856 27.43 2.19 -33.14
CA ALA A 856 27.03 0.96 -32.44
C ALA A 856 28.04 -0.18 -32.67
N GLY A 857 28.91 -0.02 -33.67
CA GLY A 857 29.96 -0.99 -34.00
C GLY A 857 30.67 -0.65 -35.31
N PHE A 858 31.39 -1.64 -35.85
CA PHE A 858 32.16 -1.54 -37.08
C PHE A 858 31.60 -2.44 -38.18
N THR A 859 31.86 -2.08 -39.44
CA THR A 859 31.45 -2.86 -40.60
C THR A 859 32.59 -3.11 -41.57
N GLN A 860 32.52 -4.25 -42.25
CA GLN A 860 33.38 -4.62 -43.38
C GLN A 860 32.51 -5.28 -44.47
N SER A 861 32.70 -4.87 -45.72
CA SER A 861 31.94 -5.39 -46.86
C SER A 861 32.64 -6.58 -47.53
N ASN A 862 31.99 -7.22 -48.50
CA ASN A 862 32.50 -8.32 -49.32
C ASN A 862 32.82 -9.61 -48.55
N VAL A 863 32.02 -9.94 -47.54
CA VAL A 863 32.11 -11.19 -46.77
C VAL A 863 31.07 -12.19 -47.27
N SER A 864 31.38 -12.86 -48.38
CA SER A 864 30.47 -13.81 -49.04
C SER A 864 30.62 -15.28 -48.58
N ALA A 865 31.67 -15.60 -47.82
CA ALA A 865 31.99 -16.96 -47.40
C ALA A 865 32.37 -17.00 -45.90
N ALA A 866 33.49 -17.64 -45.53
CA ALA A 866 34.01 -17.60 -44.17
C ALA A 866 34.16 -16.17 -43.65
N LEU A 867 33.99 -16.00 -42.33
CA LEU A 867 34.38 -14.74 -41.72
C LEU A 867 35.88 -14.53 -41.97
N PRO A 868 36.32 -13.31 -42.34
CA PRO A 868 37.74 -13.05 -42.57
C PRO A 868 38.58 -13.34 -41.32
N ASP A 869 39.76 -13.94 -41.49
CA ASP A 869 40.70 -14.21 -40.38
C ASP A 869 41.11 -12.92 -39.63
N THR A 870 41.01 -11.77 -40.30
CA THR A 870 41.23 -10.44 -39.73
C THR A 870 40.14 -9.48 -40.19
N PHE A 871 39.62 -8.70 -39.25
CA PHE A 871 38.77 -7.56 -39.59
C PHE A 871 39.67 -6.47 -40.19
N SER A 872 39.37 -6.03 -41.41
CA SER A 872 40.23 -5.11 -42.17
C SER A 872 40.40 -3.79 -41.43
N THR A 873 41.55 -3.11 -41.58
CA THR A 873 41.78 -1.78 -40.99
C THR A 873 40.92 -0.67 -41.61
N SER A 874 40.28 -0.93 -42.76
CA SER A 874 39.37 0.00 -43.46
C SER A 874 37.93 -0.12 -42.93
N VAL A 875 37.75 0.04 -41.62
CA VAL A 875 36.44 -0.09 -40.98
C VAL A 875 35.60 1.17 -41.09
N PHE A 876 34.31 1.00 -41.35
CA PHE A 876 33.33 2.08 -41.21
C PHE A 876 32.52 1.88 -39.94
N THR A 877 32.26 2.96 -39.22
CA THR A 877 31.29 2.93 -38.12
C THR A 877 29.87 2.77 -38.65
N THR A 878 29.04 2.03 -37.93
CA THR A 878 27.60 1.88 -38.21
C THR A 878 26.79 2.20 -36.98
N SER A 879 25.61 2.79 -37.15
CA SER A 879 24.67 3.07 -36.06
C SER A 879 23.72 1.91 -35.76
N LEU A 880 23.73 0.85 -36.59
CA LEU A 880 22.88 -0.33 -36.45
C LEU A 880 23.70 -1.61 -36.61
N VAL A 881 23.68 -2.48 -35.61
CA VAL A 881 24.34 -3.81 -35.61
C VAL A 881 23.33 -4.89 -35.22
N PRO A 882 23.32 -6.08 -35.86
CA PRO A 882 22.44 -7.17 -35.45
C PRO A 882 22.67 -7.56 -33.99
N ARG A 883 21.59 -7.78 -33.24
CA ARG A 883 21.69 -8.26 -31.86
C ARG A 883 22.15 -9.72 -31.86
N VAL A 884 23.46 -9.91 -31.69
CA VAL A 884 24.05 -11.23 -31.46
C VAL A 884 24.00 -11.55 -29.97
N PHE A 885 23.49 -12.72 -29.64
CA PHE A 885 23.46 -13.26 -28.27
C PHE A 885 24.33 -14.51 -28.17
N VAL A 886 24.81 -14.80 -26.96
CA VAL A 886 25.57 -16.00 -26.62
C VAL A 886 24.93 -16.70 -25.42
N ARG A 887 25.26 -17.98 -25.20
CA ARG A 887 24.94 -18.71 -23.98
C ARG A 887 26.21 -19.06 -23.21
N THR A 888 26.23 -18.80 -21.91
CA THR A 888 27.28 -19.31 -21.02
C THR A 888 27.12 -20.82 -20.84
N ALA A 889 28.24 -21.56 -20.94
CA ALA A 889 28.29 -23.01 -20.81
C ALA A 889 27.97 -23.48 -19.38
#